data_AF-A0A101QMF6-F1
#
_entry.id   AF-A0A101QMF6-F1
#
_cell.length_a   1.000
_cell.length_b   1.000
_cell.length_c   1.000
_cell.angle_alpha   90.00
_cell.angle_beta   90.00
_cell.angle_gamma   90.00
#
_symmetry.space_group_name_H-M   'P 1'
#
loop_
_entity.id
_entity.type
_entity.pdbx_description
1 polymer ?
#
loop_
_entity_poly.entity_id
_entity_poly.type
_entity_poly.pdbx_seq_one_letter_code
_entity_poly.pdbx_strand_id
1 'polypeptide(L)'
;MAVSGNFTNCNCGPDVPACANPTEPVATVGLCLTDGTPIAVTVVRDCAGAVTQEGWIDLTTGLYTAGPPPAGTAACDTGCVDTVCVQRCDDTNGDGAADQTYSELWCVRADGTATLVLTYQDDPSVPYSPASPVDCEYGCPATETLPLCDDSGPFLRRYTWLNGTAGFEDFELDGVTAHVVTGTVRTCAGAGSPDTPCEAQTTPAATLGLCLPDGTPIAVLVTRDCAGTVTQDGWLNLTTGAYSTGAPPAGAMACGDSRAFELAGLLCDVDPTTGDVLGLVLVEYEYNVDGSLASVRLVDPATGNTYTLQGELRHCPAGVAEQPERDLVLLCDTAADGTVTTFIRDYARDENGQITGHTDYLLDGTPYTAVGIVGVCSEPETADVESWPLCVVDAATGVTVARVRRETVYDGSGEALTTRLVDAMTGAPYTLPTGTRLGECCETTREAVCVTPLLPTSQRVVSNPGNNTSGRVDPAWTWGMTPAGGRTVYDVAGPAAWTTPRPPGGGWVSLTPSTATTPLPSGAPADYYMVTAFELPDDAVLDATTIKIDTLNADNAVLGYALNGAAETRTNAQATWFNRPPYTETEHRIAGAVRGTNLLAIRVTETTPPSSGGVLLDVTLTYRVPGAPEYWTVEHRDCGTTTYIDPDGNRYQGGLPDGYMACGGGSGGSAAPCGDTETLVLCDTAADGTVTQFLRRLTYDCTGEVATTVDTELDGTTPYTVAGTAGVCSSDAEPCRNTSTLLVCDLPTGGTPTPTVTDTDPNAYVGGPPTVPVPGGAAALWSGGSITIGPDPAPGPHPSGVVRTMAATVQAARPSCDTGTAHVKLSVDVAQLGPTAACGPTGWLMLFNGTTRITHQAPPNNAPIGWTGTLTVEADVPAADLAAGQIAAVLGFDTYDSCDGITAARTSWQLSAFTAETTYDQAGCPTQVLANVVTDCETGAVESVTYTTLDGAPYTPTGTIGQCETAGGGSCCPEQPCPAQNVLEVCRCDDTTGDGSPDKEYIELLAVDCEGNLVSIGTYSPDLSAPYTPVAPVPCEAGGDAEPALGVQAGRVQLAVGDSWSAATTARLQSVTVTAHTGPGQITTSDGTSTLFQGETVTWSTNKEGDALLTGPLTITAVSGIVTVTYTRGVTL
;
A
#
# COMPACT_ATOMS: atom_id res chain seq x y z
N MET A 1 3.57 -4.86 11.77
CA MET A 1 3.48 -3.69 10.90
C MET A 1 2.29 -3.87 9.98
N ALA A 2 1.61 -2.77 9.66
CA ALA A 2 0.90 -2.66 8.41
C ALA A 2 1.92 -2.88 7.28
N VAL A 3 1.69 -3.93 6.49
CA VAL A 3 2.29 -4.05 5.17
C VAL A 3 1.82 -2.82 4.40
N SER A 4 2.71 -2.06 3.78
CA SER A 4 2.29 -1.05 2.79
C SER A 4 1.84 -1.79 1.52
N GLY A 5 0.73 -2.50 1.62
CA GLY A 5 -0.12 -2.81 0.47
C GLY A 5 -1.01 -1.60 0.22
N ASN A 6 -1.34 -1.33 -1.04
CA ASN A 6 -2.37 -0.35 -1.35
C ASN A 6 -3.68 -0.82 -0.70
N PHE A 7 -4.23 0.01 0.19
CA PHE A 7 -5.56 -0.21 0.75
C PHE A 7 -6.58 0.34 -0.24
N THR A 8 -7.32 -0.52 -0.92
CA THR A 8 -8.41 -0.09 -1.82
C THR A 8 -9.63 0.25 -0.98
N ASN A 9 -10.08 1.52 -1.00
CA ASN A 9 -11.27 1.96 -0.28
C ASN A 9 -12.53 1.81 -1.15
N CYS A 10 -13.63 1.33 -0.59
CA CYS A 10 -14.88 1.08 -1.34
C CYS A 10 -15.67 2.38 -1.56
N ASN A 11 -15.17 3.32 -2.37
CA ASN A 11 -15.90 4.56 -2.66
C ASN A 11 -16.04 4.84 -4.17
N CYS A 12 -17.29 4.88 -4.64
CA CYS A 12 -17.69 5.41 -5.95
C CYS A 12 -18.94 6.29 -5.76
N GLY A 13 -18.74 7.54 -5.34
CA GLY A 13 -19.79 8.57 -5.35
C GLY A 13 -19.29 9.93 -4.84
N PRO A 14 -19.56 11.06 -5.53
CA PRO A 14 -19.09 12.38 -5.09
C PRO A 14 -19.93 13.09 -4.01
N ASP A 15 -21.05 12.50 -3.53
CA ASP A 15 -22.09 13.28 -2.82
C ASP A 15 -22.50 12.80 -1.42
N VAL A 16 -21.64 12.10 -0.68
CA VAL A 16 -21.88 11.86 0.76
C VAL A 16 -20.62 12.24 1.53
N PRO A 17 -20.69 13.18 2.50
CA PRO A 17 -19.54 13.42 3.37
C PRO A 17 -19.17 12.11 4.04
N ALA A 18 -17.89 11.76 4.02
CA ALA A 18 -17.31 10.46 4.38
C ALA A 18 -17.62 9.94 5.80
N CYS A 19 -18.52 10.59 6.55
CA CYS A 19 -18.91 10.23 7.92
C CYS A 19 -20.40 9.94 8.12
N ALA A 20 -21.20 9.73 7.06
CA ALA A 20 -22.63 9.41 7.23
C ALA A 20 -22.96 7.92 7.35
N ASN A 21 -22.04 6.99 7.02
CA ASN A 21 -22.21 5.54 7.19
C ASN A 21 -20.94 4.91 7.80
N PRO A 22 -20.98 4.33 9.02
CA PRO A 22 -19.80 4.13 9.86
C PRO A 22 -19.04 2.80 9.71
N THR A 23 -19.10 2.11 8.56
CA THR A 23 -18.48 0.78 8.39
C THR A 23 -17.84 0.60 7.01
N GLU A 24 -16.60 1.06 6.83
CA GLU A 24 -15.83 0.77 5.61
C GLU A 24 -14.82 -0.38 5.88
N PRO A 25 -14.99 -1.57 5.27
CA PRO A 25 -14.03 -2.65 5.36
C PRO A 25 -12.83 -2.42 4.42
N VAL A 26 -11.65 -2.32 4.99
CA VAL A 26 -10.39 -2.30 4.25
C VAL A 26 -9.83 -3.72 4.21
N ALA A 27 -9.72 -4.31 3.02
CA ALA A 27 -9.18 -5.66 2.84
C ALA A 27 -7.69 -5.62 2.43
N THR A 28 -6.85 -6.44 3.06
CA THR A 28 -5.45 -6.66 2.65
C THR A 28 -5.27 -8.09 2.17
N VAL A 29 -4.70 -8.27 0.99
CA VAL A 29 -4.43 -9.57 0.37
C VAL A 29 -2.98 -10.00 0.62
N GLY A 30 -2.74 -11.30 0.47
CA GLY A 30 -1.40 -11.87 0.44
C GLY A 30 -1.09 -12.79 1.62
N LEU A 31 -2.10 -13.21 2.39
CA LEU A 31 -1.94 -14.06 3.57
C LEU A 31 -2.56 -15.45 3.32
N CYS A 32 -2.00 -16.51 3.87
CA CYS A 32 -2.59 -17.85 3.88
C CYS A 32 -2.66 -18.40 5.29
N LEU A 33 -3.70 -19.19 5.59
CA LEU A 33 -3.71 -20.09 6.74
C LEU A 33 -2.57 -21.11 6.65
N THR A 34 -2.28 -21.78 7.76
CA THR A 34 -1.21 -22.79 7.85
C THR A 34 -1.39 -24.00 6.91
N ASP A 35 -2.60 -24.22 6.38
CA ASP A 35 -2.89 -25.23 5.38
C ASP A 35 -2.73 -24.73 3.92
N GLY A 36 -2.30 -23.48 3.74
CA GLY A 36 -2.12 -22.84 2.43
C GLY A 36 -3.39 -22.18 1.89
N THR A 37 -4.50 -22.17 2.64
CA THR A 37 -5.73 -21.51 2.20
C THR A 37 -5.53 -19.99 2.16
N PRO A 38 -5.65 -19.33 1.00
CA PRO A 38 -5.48 -17.88 0.88
C PRO A 38 -6.60 -17.14 1.61
N ILE A 39 -6.25 -16.07 2.32
CA ILE A 39 -7.18 -15.21 3.06
C ILE A 39 -6.92 -13.73 2.77
N ALA A 40 -7.96 -12.90 2.89
CA ALA A 40 -7.86 -11.45 2.95
C ALA A 40 -8.26 -10.97 4.34
N VAL A 41 -7.42 -10.16 4.99
CA VAL A 41 -7.74 -9.59 6.31
C VAL A 41 -8.55 -8.33 6.09
N THR A 42 -9.72 -8.25 6.73
CA THR A 42 -10.64 -7.12 6.64
C THR A 42 -10.63 -6.36 7.96
N VAL A 43 -10.42 -5.05 7.89
CA VAL A 43 -10.49 -4.15 9.05
C VAL A 43 -11.57 -3.11 8.77
N VAL A 44 -12.59 -3.06 9.60
CA VAL A 44 -13.62 -2.01 9.57
C VAL A 44 -13.21 -0.93 10.56
N ARG A 45 -13.20 0.33 10.11
CA ARG A 45 -12.90 1.49 10.95
C ARG A 45 -14.09 2.44 11.03
N ASP A 46 -14.25 3.09 12.18
CA ASP A 46 -15.19 4.20 12.34
C ASP A 46 -14.60 5.52 11.81
N CYS A 47 -15.42 6.58 11.88
CA CYS A 47 -15.06 7.94 11.46
C CYS A 47 -13.92 8.58 12.28
N ALA A 48 -13.56 8.00 13.43
CA ALA A 48 -12.42 8.42 14.25
C ALA A 48 -11.14 7.62 13.92
N GLY A 49 -11.21 6.67 12.96
CA GLY A 49 -10.13 5.78 12.58
C GLY A 49 -9.93 4.60 13.54
N ALA A 50 -10.81 4.42 14.52
CA ALA A 50 -10.76 3.30 15.46
C ALA A 50 -11.31 2.03 14.79
N VAL A 51 -10.64 0.90 15.03
CA VAL A 51 -11.05 -0.39 14.48
C VAL A 51 -12.30 -0.87 15.22
N THR A 52 -13.43 -0.94 14.54
CA THR A 52 -14.71 -1.41 15.09
C THR A 52 -14.92 -2.90 14.87
N GLN A 53 -14.30 -3.48 13.84
CA GLN A 53 -14.34 -4.90 13.56
C GLN A 53 -13.05 -5.35 12.87
N GLU A 54 -12.50 -6.47 13.29
CA GLU A 54 -11.37 -7.15 12.65
C GLU A 54 -11.82 -8.57 12.29
N GLY A 55 -11.51 -9.01 11.07
CA GLY A 55 -11.90 -10.31 10.54
C GLY A 55 -11.03 -10.71 9.37
N TRP A 56 -11.28 -11.89 8.80
CA TRP A 56 -10.61 -12.35 7.59
C TRP A 56 -11.54 -13.20 6.74
N ILE A 57 -11.38 -13.10 5.43
CA ILE A 57 -12.15 -13.81 4.41
C ILE A 57 -11.27 -14.91 3.84
N ASP A 58 -11.72 -16.16 3.88
CA ASP A 58 -11.13 -17.24 3.08
C ASP A 58 -11.41 -16.97 1.60
N LEU A 59 -10.36 -16.68 0.81
CA LEU A 59 -10.46 -16.31 -0.60
C LEU A 59 -10.83 -17.50 -1.50
N THR A 60 -10.75 -18.73 -0.98
CA THR A 60 -11.17 -19.94 -1.69
C THR A 60 -12.67 -20.18 -1.54
N THR A 61 -13.21 -19.90 -0.36
CA THR A 61 -14.61 -20.18 -0.02
C THR A 61 -15.51 -18.94 0.03
N GLY A 62 -14.92 -17.74 0.05
CA GLY A 62 -15.60 -16.47 0.30
C GLY A 62 -16.08 -16.30 1.75
N LEU A 63 -15.70 -17.20 2.66
CA LEU A 63 -16.25 -17.25 4.02
C LEU A 63 -15.52 -16.29 4.95
N TYR A 64 -16.26 -15.34 5.53
CA TYR A 64 -15.75 -14.42 6.54
C TYR A 64 -15.72 -15.05 7.93
N THR A 65 -14.61 -14.87 8.64
CA THR A 65 -14.42 -15.23 10.05
C THR A 65 -14.08 -13.99 10.86
N ALA A 66 -14.90 -13.70 11.89
CA ALA A 66 -14.66 -12.59 12.80
C ALA A 66 -13.47 -12.87 13.74
N GLY A 67 -12.69 -11.84 14.04
CA GLY A 67 -11.49 -11.88 14.87
C GLY A 67 -10.19 -11.89 14.05
N PRO A 68 -9.04 -11.72 14.72
CA PRO A 68 -7.75 -11.74 14.03
C PRO A 68 -7.54 -13.08 13.32
N PRO A 69 -6.85 -13.11 12.18
CA PRO A 69 -6.52 -14.34 11.49
C PRO A 69 -5.78 -15.33 12.41
N PRO A 70 -6.00 -16.66 12.28
CA PRO A 70 -5.37 -17.65 13.13
C PRO A 70 -3.86 -17.48 13.19
N ALA A 71 -3.28 -17.68 14.38
CA ALA A 71 -1.83 -17.64 14.55
C ALA A 71 -1.17 -18.65 13.59
N GLY A 72 -0.17 -18.19 12.82
CA GLY A 72 0.45 -18.96 11.74
C GLY A 72 -0.01 -18.56 10.34
N THR A 73 -0.88 -17.55 10.22
CA THR A 73 -1.17 -16.93 8.94
C THR A 73 0.07 -16.18 8.42
N ALA A 74 0.57 -16.52 7.23
CA ALA A 74 1.82 -15.98 6.68
C ALA A 74 1.63 -15.48 5.25
N ALA A 75 2.57 -14.66 4.76
CA ALA A 75 2.54 -14.22 3.38
C ALA A 75 2.70 -15.41 2.43
N CYS A 76 1.85 -15.51 1.42
CA CYS A 76 1.90 -16.58 0.42
C CYS A 76 1.53 -16.03 -0.96
N ASP A 77 1.96 -16.71 -2.01
CA ASP A 77 1.43 -16.47 -3.36
C ASP A 77 0.00 -17.03 -3.42
N THR A 78 -0.97 -16.17 -3.17
CA THR A 78 -2.40 -16.48 -3.07
C THR A 78 -3.05 -16.74 -4.44
N GLY A 79 -2.29 -16.59 -5.54
CA GLY A 79 -2.87 -16.43 -6.88
C GLY A 79 -3.70 -15.14 -7.03
N CYS A 80 -3.74 -14.31 -5.98
CA CYS A 80 -4.49 -13.08 -5.84
C CYS A 80 -3.51 -11.93 -5.56
N VAL A 81 -3.01 -11.29 -6.62
CA VAL A 81 -1.98 -10.24 -6.54
C VAL A 81 -2.49 -8.95 -5.93
N ASP A 82 -3.80 -8.70 -6.07
CA ASP A 82 -4.48 -7.52 -5.50
C ASP A 82 -5.98 -7.80 -5.34
N THR A 83 -6.69 -6.95 -4.59
CA THR A 83 -8.15 -6.98 -4.52
C THR A 83 -8.77 -5.64 -4.87
N VAL A 84 -9.87 -5.70 -5.59
CA VAL A 84 -10.69 -4.56 -5.97
C VAL A 84 -12.07 -4.69 -5.36
N CYS A 85 -12.58 -3.61 -4.78
CA CYS A 85 -13.96 -3.51 -4.28
C CYS A 85 -14.81 -2.73 -5.28
N VAL A 86 -15.96 -3.28 -5.71
CA VAL A 86 -16.90 -2.61 -6.63
C VAL A 86 -18.27 -2.53 -5.98
N GLN A 87 -18.84 -1.32 -5.86
CA GLN A 87 -20.20 -1.14 -5.37
C GLN A 87 -21.22 -1.34 -6.50
N ARG A 88 -22.33 -2.02 -6.19
CA ARG A 88 -23.42 -2.42 -7.09
C ARG A 88 -24.78 -2.13 -6.46
N CYS A 89 -25.81 -2.20 -7.29
CA CYS A 89 -27.19 -2.03 -6.87
C CYS A 89 -28.02 -3.29 -7.15
N ASP A 90 -29.01 -3.52 -6.30
CA ASP A 90 -29.94 -4.64 -6.38
C ASP A 90 -31.38 -4.12 -6.33
N ASP A 91 -32.24 -4.68 -7.19
CA ASP A 91 -33.68 -4.43 -7.23
C ASP A 91 -34.38 -5.59 -6.53
N THR A 92 -34.42 -5.53 -5.20
CA THR A 92 -34.95 -6.63 -4.38
C THR A 92 -36.46 -6.81 -4.51
N ASN A 93 -37.17 -5.80 -5.03
CA ASN A 93 -38.62 -5.84 -5.20
C ASN A 93 -39.08 -6.17 -6.64
N GLY A 94 -38.18 -6.10 -7.63
CA GLY A 94 -38.40 -6.47 -9.03
C GLY A 94 -39.14 -5.41 -9.86
N ASP A 95 -39.13 -4.14 -9.45
CA ASP A 95 -39.81 -3.04 -10.17
C ASP A 95 -38.95 -2.37 -11.25
N GLY A 96 -37.69 -2.80 -11.39
CA GLY A 96 -36.69 -2.28 -12.31
C GLY A 96 -35.88 -1.11 -11.75
N ALA A 97 -36.08 -0.71 -10.49
CA ALA A 97 -35.31 0.32 -9.81
C ALA A 97 -34.44 -0.27 -8.69
N ALA A 98 -33.23 0.25 -8.54
CA ALA A 98 -32.36 -0.12 -7.42
C ALA A 98 -33.03 0.27 -6.09
N ASP A 99 -33.16 -0.68 -5.16
CA ASP A 99 -33.69 -0.42 -3.82
C ASP A 99 -32.73 -0.84 -2.68
N GLN A 100 -31.64 -1.55 -3.01
CA GLN A 100 -30.51 -1.82 -2.11
C GLN A 100 -29.17 -1.68 -2.82
N THR A 101 -28.12 -1.36 -2.06
CA THR A 101 -26.73 -1.38 -2.53
C THR A 101 -25.97 -2.56 -1.92
N TYR A 102 -25.02 -3.11 -2.66
CA TYR A 102 -24.12 -4.15 -2.18
C TYR A 102 -22.73 -3.97 -2.79
N SER A 103 -21.70 -4.51 -2.15
CA SER A 103 -20.31 -4.50 -2.57
C SER A 103 -19.90 -5.88 -3.11
N GLU A 104 -19.10 -5.88 -4.17
CA GLU A 104 -18.43 -7.04 -4.76
C GLU A 104 -16.92 -6.94 -4.49
N LEU A 105 -16.34 -7.94 -3.84
CA LEU A 105 -14.89 -8.06 -3.68
C LEU A 105 -14.34 -8.95 -4.80
N TRP A 106 -13.45 -8.41 -5.61
CA TRP A 106 -12.80 -9.06 -6.74
C TRP A 106 -11.33 -9.31 -6.43
N CYS A 107 -10.86 -10.51 -6.76
CA CYS A 107 -9.46 -10.90 -6.65
C CYS A 107 -8.78 -10.78 -8.01
N VAL A 108 -7.77 -9.92 -8.12
CA VAL A 108 -6.90 -9.79 -9.29
C VAL A 108 -5.86 -10.89 -9.26
N ARG A 109 -5.73 -11.66 -10.34
CA ARG A 109 -4.80 -12.79 -10.44
C ARG A 109 -3.52 -12.41 -11.18
N ALA A 110 -2.48 -13.24 -11.02
CA ALA A 110 -1.15 -13.01 -11.62
C ALA A 110 -1.15 -13.08 -13.15
N ASP A 111 -2.16 -13.72 -13.75
CA ASP A 111 -2.41 -13.71 -15.20
C ASP A 111 -3.17 -12.44 -15.67
N GLY A 112 -3.56 -11.58 -14.72
CA GLY A 112 -4.28 -10.34 -14.96
C GLY A 112 -5.79 -10.42 -14.91
N THR A 113 -6.37 -11.62 -14.89
CA THR A 113 -7.82 -11.80 -14.75
C THR A 113 -8.29 -11.36 -13.37
N ALA A 114 -9.56 -11.00 -13.22
CA ALA A 114 -10.16 -10.78 -11.91
C ALA A 114 -11.33 -11.75 -11.69
N THR A 115 -11.39 -12.37 -10.51
CA THR A 115 -12.44 -13.32 -10.13
C THR A 115 -13.22 -12.81 -8.92
N LEU A 116 -14.55 -12.84 -8.98
CA LEU A 116 -15.42 -12.45 -7.87
C LEU A 116 -15.21 -13.40 -6.69
N VAL A 117 -14.95 -12.84 -5.50
CA VAL A 117 -14.67 -13.56 -4.25
C VAL A 117 -15.90 -13.58 -3.36
N LEU A 118 -16.49 -12.41 -3.11
CA LEU A 118 -17.59 -12.25 -2.16
C LEU A 118 -18.48 -11.08 -2.57
N THR A 119 -19.78 -11.23 -2.35
CA THR A 119 -20.76 -10.15 -2.37
C THR A 119 -21.29 -9.93 -0.96
N TYR A 120 -21.35 -8.68 -0.50
CA TYR A 120 -21.78 -8.30 0.85
C TYR A 120 -22.46 -6.92 0.80
N GLN A 121 -23.21 -6.50 1.83
CA GLN A 121 -23.74 -5.13 1.86
C GLN A 121 -22.72 -4.17 2.48
N ASP A 122 -22.92 -3.81 3.74
CA ASP A 122 -22.04 -2.91 4.49
C ASP A 122 -21.06 -3.69 5.40
N ASP A 123 -21.41 -4.94 5.74
CA ASP A 123 -20.59 -5.82 6.59
C ASP A 123 -20.19 -7.09 5.83
N PRO A 124 -18.89 -7.33 5.59
CA PRO A 124 -18.41 -8.55 4.92
C PRO A 124 -18.70 -9.83 5.72
N SER A 125 -19.09 -9.73 6.99
CA SER A 125 -19.58 -10.86 7.80
C SER A 125 -20.95 -11.39 7.39
N VAL A 126 -21.69 -10.62 6.58
CA VAL A 126 -23.02 -10.97 6.09
C VAL A 126 -22.98 -11.07 4.56
N PRO A 127 -22.73 -12.27 4.00
CA PRO A 127 -22.80 -12.49 2.56
C PRO A 127 -24.16 -12.06 2.02
N TYR A 128 -24.15 -11.24 0.98
CA TYR A 128 -25.32 -10.75 0.31
C TYR A 128 -25.49 -11.45 -1.03
N SER A 129 -26.61 -12.11 -1.25
CA SER A 129 -26.94 -12.70 -2.54
C SER A 129 -27.95 -11.80 -3.24
N PRO A 130 -27.55 -11.05 -4.29
CA PRO A 130 -28.45 -10.11 -4.94
C PRO A 130 -29.62 -10.84 -5.61
N ALA A 131 -30.83 -10.27 -5.49
CA ALA A 131 -32.07 -10.85 -5.99
C ALA A 131 -32.29 -10.54 -7.47
N SER A 132 -31.98 -9.32 -7.89
CA SER A 132 -32.06 -8.82 -9.27
C SER A 132 -31.05 -7.67 -9.43
N PRO A 133 -29.75 -7.96 -9.68
CA PRO A 133 -28.74 -6.92 -9.89
C PRO A 133 -29.15 -5.94 -10.99
N VAL A 134 -29.06 -4.65 -10.71
CA VAL A 134 -29.35 -3.57 -11.66
C VAL A 134 -28.20 -2.56 -11.65
N ASP A 135 -28.01 -1.85 -12.76
CA ASP A 135 -27.07 -0.74 -12.80
C ASP A 135 -27.57 0.37 -11.86
N CYS A 136 -26.68 0.89 -11.03
CA CYS A 136 -27.01 2.05 -10.20
C CYS A 136 -27.31 3.24 -11.13
N GLU A 137 -28.44 3.91 -10.94
CA GLU A 137 -28.87 5.06 -11.77
C GLU A 137 -27.89 6.27 -11.71
N TYR A 138 -26.84 6.19 -10.88
CA TYR A 138 -25.80 7.20 -10.68
C TYR A 138 -24.34 6.70 -10.81
N GLY A 139 -24.09 5.49 -11.32
CA GLY A 139 -22.72 4.93 -11.39
C GLY A 139 -22.09 5.01 -12.78
N CYS A 140 -20.98 5.74 -12.93
CA CYS A 140 -20.05 5.55 -14.05
C CYS A 140 -19.69 4.06 -14.21
N PRO A 141 -19.26 3.58 -15.40
CA PRO A 141 -18.52 2.33 -15.47
C PRO A 141 -17.39 2.40 -14.44
N ALA A 142 -17.43 1.51 -13.45
CA ALA A 142 -16.33 1.39 -12.51
C ALA A 142 -15.12 0.98 -13.35
N THR A 143 -14.23 1.93 -13.61
CA THR A 143 -12.92 1.64 -14.16
C THR A 143 -11.91 1.96 -13.09
N GLU A 144 -11.11 0.98 -12.72
CA GLU A 144 -10.04 1.15 -11.76
C GLU A 144 -8.72 0.94 -12.48
N THR A 145 -7.78 1.87 -12.30
CA THR A 145 -6.46 1.78 -12.92
C THR A 145 -5.42 1.48 -11.85
N LEU A 146 -4.77 0.32 -11.97
CA LEU A 146 -3.74 -0.14 -11.03
C LEU A 146 -2.35 -0.07 -11.70
N PRO A 147 -1.33 0.47 -11.01
CA PRO A 147 0.06 0.33 -11.44
C PRO A 147 0.58 -1.07 -11.13
N LEU A 148 0.92 -1.84 -12.17
CA LEU A 148 1.41 -3.21 -12.08
C LEU A 148 2.75 -3.33 -12.81
N CYS A 149 3.50 -4.41 -12.56
CA CYS A 149 4.77 -4.68 -13.21
C CYS A 149 4.73 -6.03 -13.89
N ASP A 150 5.40 -6.14 -15.03
CA ASP A 150 5.71 -7.42 -15.67
C ASP A 150 7.25 -7.59 -15.78
N ASP A 151 7.74 -8.40 -16.71
CA ASP A 151 9.19 -8.56 -16.95
C ASP A 151 9.80 -7.45 -17.81
N SER A 152 8.98 -6.64 -18.49
CA SER A 152 9.41 -5.44 -19.22
C SER A 152 9.42 -4.17 -18.37
N GLY A 153 8.73 -4.15 -17.24
CA GLY A 153 8.74 -3.06 -16.27
C GLY A 153 7.34 -2.66 -15.79
N PRO A 154 7.21 -1.47 -15.16
CA PRO A 154 5.93 -0.96 -14.69
C PRO A 154 5.02 -0.52 -15.85
N PHE A 155 3.73 -0.79 -15.73
CA PHE A 155 2.66 -0.41 -16.65
C PHE A 155 1.36 -0.12 -15.86
N LEU A 156 0.36 0.45 -16.53
CA LEU A 156 -0.96 0.74 -15.95
C LEU A 156 -1.98 -0.24 -16.50
N ARG A 157 -2.69 -0.98 -15.64
CA ARG A 157 -3.81 -1.83 -16.04
C ARG A 157 -5.13 -1.19 -15.62
N ARG A 158 -6.00 -0.92 -16.58
CA ARG A 158 -7.35 -0.40 -16.33
C ARG A 158 -8.36 -1.54 -16.41
N TYR A 159 -8.95 -1.90 -15.29
CA TYR A 159 -10.06 -2.84 -15.21
C TYR A 159 -11.38 -2.15 -15.54
N THR A 160 -12.31 -2.85 -16.18
CA THR A 160 -13.69 -2.40 -16.46
C THR A 160 -14.63 -3.53 -16.09
N TRP A 161 -15.60 -3.29 -15.21
CA TRP A 161 -16.55 -4.33 -14.77
C TRP A 161 -17.93 -4.14 -15.38
N LEU A 162 -18.36 -5.08 -16.23
CA LEU A 162 -19.66 -5.07 -16.89
C LEU A 162 -20.38 -6.41 -16.67
N ASN A 163 -21.64 -6.40 -16.24
CA ASN A 163 -22.48 -7.60 -16.07
C ASN A 163 -21.83 -8.76 -15.27
N GLY A 164 -21.15 -8.44 -14.15
CA GLY A 164 -20.50 -9.46 -13.33
C GLY A 164 -19.31 -10.14 -14.00
N THR A 165 -18.69 -9.50 -14.99
CA THR A 165 -17.41 -9.91 -15.60
C THR A 165 -16.45 -8.72 -15.62
N ALA A 166 -15.19 -8.96 -15.25
CA ALA A 166 -14.13 -7.96 -15.32
C ALA A 166 -13.32 -8.12 -16.61
N GLY A 167 -13.26 -7.07 -17.44
CA GLY A 167 -12.29 -6.92 -18.53
C GLY A 167 -11.15 -5.99 -18.12
N PHE A 168 -10.04 -5.98 -18.86
CA PHE A 168 -8.95 -5.03 -18.63
C PHE A 168 -8.27 -4.57 -19.93
N GLU A 169 -7.67 -3.39 -19.88
CA GLU A 169 -6.78 -2.83 -20.90
C GLU A 169 -5.45 -2.42 -20.27
N ASP A 170 -4.34 -2.72 -20.95
CA ASP A 170 -2.98 -2.44 -20.47
C ASP A 170 -2.40 -1.25 -21.21
N PHE A 171 -1.84 -0.30 -20.46
CA PHE A 171 -1.23 0.92 -20.96
C PHE A 171 0.19 1.08 -20.42
N GLU A 172 1.08 1.72 -21.17
CA GLU A 172 2.34 2.21 -20.62
C GLU A 172 2.06 3.22 -19.49
N LEU A 173 3.08 3.64 -18.75
CA LEU A 173 2.92 4.62 -17.66
C LEU A 173 2.37 5.99 -18.13
N ASP A 174 2.27 6.23 -19.43
CA ASP A 174 1.61 7.39 -20.00
C ASP A 174 0.06 7.32 -19.98
N GLY A 175 -0.50 6.14 -19.67
CA GLY A 175 -1.93 5.88 -19.57
C GLY A 175 -2.70 5.91 -20.90
N VAL A 176 -1.99 5.93 -22.04
CA VAL A 176 -2.57 6.07 -23.39
C VAL A 176 -1.99 5.06 -24.39
N THR A 177 -0.69 4.79 -24.36
CA THR A 177 -0.05 3.83 -25.25
C THR A 177 -0.33 2.41 -24.78
N ALA A 178 -0.83 1.51 -25.63
CA ALA A 178 -1.12 0.14 -25.22
C ALA A 178 0.18 -0.59 -24.81
N HIS A 179 0.18 -1.20 -23.63
CA HIS A 179 1.29 -2.01 -23.13
C HIS A 179 1.07 -3.48 -23.46
N VAL A 180 2.11 -4.15 -23.96
CA VAL A 180 2.06 -5.60 -24.20
C VAL A 180 2.70 -6.29 -23.02
N VAL A 181 1.89 -6.99 -22.22
CA VAL A 181 2.39 -7.72 -21.06
C VAL A 181 3.36 -8.81 -21.49
N THR A 182 4.55 -8.78 -20.91
CA THR A 182 5.59 -9.78 -21.09
C THR A 182 5.94 -10.39 -19.73
N GLY A 183 5.69 -11.69 -19.56
CA GLY A 183 5.92 -12.39 -18.29
C GLY A 183 4.74 -12.32 -17.32
N THR A 184 5.01 -12.58 -16.04
CA THR A 184 3.98 -12.62 -14.98
C THR A 184 3.66 -11.21 -14.50
N VAL A 185 2.37 -10.88 -14.36
CA VAL A 185 1.94 -9.60 -13.78
C VAL A 185 2.04 -9.70 -12.26
N ARG A 186 2.77 -8.77 -11.68
CA ARG A 186 3.02 -8.63 -10.25
C ARG A 186 2.69 -7.22 -9.81
N THR A 187 2.40 -7.02 -8.52
CA THR A 187 2.57 -5.69 -7.94
C THR A 187 4.03 -5.27 -8.17
N CYS A 188 4.27 -3.98 -8.40
CA CYS A 188 5.63 -3.50 -8.64
C CYS A 188 6.49 -3.67 -7.39
N ALA A 189 7.09 -4.85 -7.24
CA ALA A 189 8.08 -5.15 -6.24
C ALA A 189 9.39 -4.46 -6.63
N GLY A 190 9.97 -3.70 -5.72
CA GLY A 190 11.38 -3.30 -5.83
C GLY A 190 12.21 -4.57 -6.00
N ALA A 191 12.88 -4.72 -7.14
CA ALA A 191 13.47 -6.00 -7.53
C ALA A 191 14.62 -6.42 -6.61
N GLY A 192 14.45 -7.54 -5.89
CA GLY A 192 15.54 -8.47 -5.56
C GLY A 192 15.47 -9.22 -4.23
N SER A 193 15.46 -10.56 -4.30
CA SER A 193 15.98 -11.51 -3.30
C SER A 193 16.53 -12.74 -4.06
N PRO A 194 17.51 -13.54 -3.57
CA PRO A 194 18.07 -13.60 -2.21
C PRO A 194 19.61 -13.50 -2.15
N ASP A 195 20.09 -12.47 -1.45
CA ASP A 195 21.30 -12.41 -0.59
C ASP A 195 21.42 -10.95 -0.08
N THR A 196 20.88 -10.66 1.10
CA THR A 196 20.73 -9.35 1.78
C THR A 196 22.08 -8.77 2.31
N PRO A 197 22.24 -7.45 2.63
CA PRO A 197 21.86 -6.18 1.97
C PRO A 197 22.97 -5.08 1.91
N CYS A 198 22.80 -4.09 1.03
CA CYS A 198 22.86 -2.67 1.39
C CYS A 198 21.77 -1.91 0.62
N GLU A 199 21.08 -1.00 1.31
CA GLU A 199 19.85 -0.33 0.86
C GLU A 199 20.07 0.77 -0.20
N ALA A 200 19.19 0.73 -1.20
CA ALA A 200 18.72 1.78 -2.12
C ALA A 200 19.64 2.40 -3.21
N GLN A 201 19.16 2.26 -4.45
CA GLN A 201 19.39 3.19 -5.56
C GLN A 201 18.30 4.28 -5.46
N THR A 202 18.66 5.57 -5.44
CA THR A 202 17.69 6.65 -5.16
C THR A 202 16.72 6.87 -6.32
N THR A 203 15.49 7.27 -6.00
CA THR A 203 14.46 7.81 -6.90
C THR A 203 15.04 8.77 -7.93
N PRO A 204 14.61 8.75 -9.22
CA PRO A 204 15.03 9.75 -10.20
C PRO A 204 14.77 11.16 -9.67
N ALA A 205 15.83 11.96 -9.51
CA ALA A 205 15.69 13.34 -9.08
C ALA A 205 15.55 14.22 -10.32
N ALA A 206 14.42 14.93 -10.42
CA ALA A 206 14.22 15.96 -11.42
C ALA A 206 14.85 17.27 -10.91
N THR A 207 15.89 17.75 -11.58
CA THR A 207 16.47 19.07 -11.29
C THR A 207 15.71 20.15 -12.06
N LEU A 208 15.11 21.09 -11.34
CA LEU A 208 14.48 22.29 -11.89
C LEU A 208 15.53 23.39 -12.04
N GLY A 209 15.50 24.12 -13.15
CA GLY A 209 16.30 25.33 -13.29
C GLY A 209 16.84 25.62 -14.69
N LEU A 210 16.63 24.74 -15.68
CA LEU A 210 17.05 24.97 -17.07
C LEU A 210 15.85 25.36 -17.96
N CYS A 211 16.10 26.21 -18.94
CA CYS A 211 15.18 26.67 -19.96
C CYS A 211 15.79 26.38 -21.34
N LEU A 212 14.99 25.91 -22.29
CA LEU A 212 15.38 25.87 -23.70
C LEU A 212 15.66 27.30 -24.21
N PRO A 213 16.35 27.48 -25.37
CA PRO A 213 16.64 28.81 -25.92
C PRO A 213 15.43 29.72 -26.13
N ASP A 214 14.21 29.16 -26.18
CA ASP A 214 12.95 29.88 -26.30
C ASP A 214 12.30 30.24 -24.94
N GLY A 215 12.96 29.92 -23.83
CA GLY A 215 12.48 30.17 -22.47
C GLY A 215 11.60 29.06 -21.89
N THR A 216 11.41 27.94 -22.60
CA THR A 216 10.60 26.82 -22.10
C THR A 216 11.31 26.12 -20.94
N PRO A 217 10.72 26.06 -19.73
CA PRO A 217 11.35 25.40 -18.59
C PRO A 217 11.40 23.88 -18.80
N ILE A 218 12.54 23.28 -18.45
CA ILE A 218 12.79 21.84 -18.52
C ILE A 218 13.29 21.33 -17.17
N ALA A 219 13.03 20.06 -16.88
CA ALA A 219 13.64 19.35 -15.75
C ALA A 219 14.57 18.26 -16.26
N VAL A 220 15.79 18.19 -15.75
CA VAL A 220 16.72 17.11 -16.09
C VAL A 220 16.57 15.98 -15.08
N LEU A 221 16.31 14.77 -15.57
CA LEU A 221 16.15 13.56 -14.78
C LEU A 221 17.51 12.88 -14.63
N VAL A 222 17.95 12.74 -13.38
CA VAL A 222 19.19 12.04 -13.04
C VAL A 222 18.91 10.88 -12.09
N THR A 223 19.56 9.75 -12.34
CA THR A 223 19.59 8.59 -11.47
C THR A 223 21.00 8.42 -10.93
N ARG A 224 21.14 8.09 -9.64
CA ARG A 224 22.43 7.79 -9.03
C ARG A 224 22.53 6.30 -8.78
N ASP A 225 23.59 5.66 -9.28
CA ASP A 225 23.86 4.25 -9.02
C ASP A 225 24.51 4.00 -7.66
N CYS A 226 24.67 2.73 -7.31
CA CYS A 226 25.22 2.29 -6.01
C CYS A 226 26.71 2.61 -5.81
N ALA A 227 27.43 3.11 -6.83
CA ALA A 227 28.79 3.62 -6.71
C ALA A 227 28.82 5.15 -6.53
N GLY A 228 27.66 5.79 -6.46
CA GLY A 228 27.52 7.24 -6.44
C GLY A 228 27.68 7.88 -7.83
N THR A 229 27.69 7.09 -8.90
CA THR A 229 27.75 7.60 -10.28
C THR A 229 26.41 8.18 -10.66
N VAL A 230 26.38 9.43 -11.10
CA VAL A 230 25.16 10.07 -11.59
C VAL A 230 25.06 9.83 -13.10
N THR A 231 23.99 9.19 -13.53
CA THR A 231 23.60 9.09 -14.94
C THR A 231 22.43 10.01 -15.20
N GLN A 232 22.53 10.82 -16.25
CA GLN A 232 21.39 11.59 -16.75
C GLN A 232 20.56 10.68 -17.66
N ASP A 233 19.32 10.43 -17.27
CA ASP A 233 18.43 9.52 -18.01
C ASP A 233 17.73 10.25 -19.16
N GLY A 234 17.38 11.53 -18.93
CA GLY A 234 16.72 12.37 -19.92
C GLY A 234 16.36 13.75 -19.40
N TRP A 235 15.45 14.42 -20.09
CA TRP A 235 14.88 15.70 -19.65
C TRP A 235 13.39 15.77 -20.02
N LEU A 236 12.62 16.45 -19.17
CA LEU A 236 11.19 16.64 -19.28
C LEU A 236 10.91 18.09 -19.66
N ASN A 237 10.12 18.32 -20.70
CA ASN A 237 9.56 19.64 -20.99
C ASN A 237 8.42 19.92 -20.00
N LEU A 238 8.60 20.90 -19.11
CA LEU A 238 7.64 21.17 -18.03
C LEU A 238 6.38 21.89 -18.50
N THR A 239 6.38 22.40 -19.72
CA THR A 239 5.19 23.04 -20.32
C THR A 239 4.32 22.02 -21.06
N THR A 240 4.91 20.97 -21.61
CA THR A 240 4.18 19.98 -22.42
C THR A 240 4.11 18.59 -21.79
N GLY A 241 4.87 18.31 -20.72
CA GLY A 241 5.00 16.99 -20.11
C GLY A 241 5.80 15.98 -20.94
N ALA A 242 6.39 16.39 -22.07
CA ALA A 242 7.08 15.48 -22.98
C ALA A 242 8.49 15.12 -22.45
N TYR A 243 8.76 13.82 -22.32
CA TYR A 243 10.09 13.29 -21.95
C TYR A 243 10.97 13.07 -23.20
N SER A 244 12.26 13.34 -23.06
CA SER A 244 13.28 13.06 -24.08
C SER A 244 14.49 12.39 -23.44
N THR A 245 14.91 11.24 -23.97
CA THR A 245 16.08 10.51 -23.49
C THR A 245 17.39 11.23 -23.83
N GLY A 246 18.38 11.20 -22.93
CA GLY A 246 19.70 11.81 -23.11
C GLY A 246 19.80 13.29 -22.71
N ALA A 247 20.91 13.94 -23.11
CA ALA A 247 21.20 15.34 -22.72
C ALA A 247 20.22 16.35 -23.33
N PRO A 248 19.98 17.52 -22.70
CA PRO A 248 19.14 18.57 -23.27
C PRO A 248 19.77 19.11 -24.56
N PRO A 249 18.98 19.69 -25.48
CA PRO A 249 19.50 20.32 -26.68
C PRO A 249 20.56 21.38 -26.33
N ALA A 250 21.65 21.41 -27.11
CA ALA A 250 22.69 22.42 -26.94
C ALA A 250 22.08 23.83 -26.96
N GLY A 251 22.25 24.58 -25.88
CA GLY A 251 21.65 25.91 -25.68
C GLY A 251 20.62 26.00 -24.55
N ALA A 252 20.28 24.90 -23.87
CA ALA A 252 19.57 24.99 -22.60
C ALA A 252 20.41 25.79 -21.57
N MET A 253 19.81 26.78 -20.92
CA MET A 253 20.46 27.70 -19.98
C MET A 253 19.63 27.84 -18.71
N ALA A 254 20.20 28.31 -17.61
CA ALA A 254 19.41 28.51 -16.41
C ALA A 254 18.24 29.48 -16.66
N CYS A 255 17.07 29.20 -16.10
CA CYS A 255 15.93 30.10 -16.18
C CYS A 255 16.22 31.35 -15.33
N GLY A 256 16.77 32.40 -15.95
CA GLY A 256 17.20 33.63 -15.28
C GLY A 256 18.71 33.68 -15.01
N ASP A 257 19.21 34.85 -14.60
CA ASP A 257 20.64 35.11 -14.36
C ASP A 257 21.21 34.11 -13.34
N SER A 258 21.97 33.11 -13.82
CA SER A 258 22.49 32.02 -13.00
C SER A 258 23.58 32.47 -12.04
N ARG A 259 23.21 32.65 -10.76
CA ARG A 259 24.12 32.57 -9.61
C ARG A 259 23.50 31.60 -8.62
N ALA A 260 24.12 30.43 -8.43
CA ALA A 260 23.67 29.46 -7.44
C ALA A 260 24.46 29.69 -6.14
N PHE A 261 23.73 29.97 -5.04
CA PHE A 261 24.26 29.95 -3.68
C PHE A 261 23.71 28.70 -3.01
N GLU A 262 24.56 27.77 -2.56
CA GLU A 262 24.13 26.64 -1.76
C GLU A 262 24.40 26.96 -0.28
N LEU A 263 23.33 27.11 0.50
CA LEU A 263 23.38 27.41 1.92
C LEU A 263 23.30 26.12 2.74
N ALA A 264 24.35 25.30 2.67
CA ALA A 264 24.56 24.20 3.61
C ALA A 264 25.58 24.65 4.67
N GLY A 265 25.12 25.49 5.61
CA GLY A 265 25.88 26.00 6.75
C GLY A 265 26.49 27.40 6.57
N LEU A 266 26.35 28.27 7.58
CA LEU A 266 26.97 29.60 7.61
C LEU A 266 28.48 29.44 7.85
N LEU A 267 29.32 29.90 6.91
CA LEU A 267 30.77 29.84 7.02
C LEU A 267 31.34 31.16 7.55
N CYS A 268 32.30 31.05 8.46
CA CYS A 268 33.03 32.16 9.05
C CYS A 268 34.51 32.06 8.69
N ASP A 269 35.12 33.21 8.43
CA ASP A 269 36.57 33.38 8.51
C ASP A 269 36.95 33.52 9.98
N VAL A 270 37.70 32.56 10.53
CA VAL A 270 38.01 32.48 11.96
C VAL A 270 39.52 32.62 12.16
N ASP A 271 39.96 33.51 13.05
CA ASP A 271 41.37 33.60 13.43
C ASP A 271 41.79 32.29 14.13
N PRO A 272 42.75 31.53 13.59
CA PRO A 272 43.11 30.23 14.13
C PRO A 272 43.83 30.31 15.49
N THR A 273 44.31 31.49 15.88
CA THR A 273 45.03 31.72 17.14
C THR A 273 44.09 32.13 18.26
N THR A 274 43.07 32.96 17.96
CA THR A 274 42.16 33.51 18.98
C THR A 274 40.79 32.85 18.99
N GLY A 275 40.36 32.27 17.86
CA GLY A 275 39.00 31.74 17.68
C GLY A 275 37.96 32.81 17.33
N ASP A 276 38.38 34.06 17.13
CA ASP A 276 37.48 35.17 16.81
C ASP A 276 36.99 35.06 15.35
N VAL A 277 35.72 35.40 15.11
CA VAL A 277 35.17 35.54 13.76
C VAL A 277 35.63 36.87 13.15
N LEU A 278 36.44 36.78 12.10
CA LEU A 278 36.98 37.90 11.33
C LEU A 278 36.00 38.39 10.23
N GLY A 279 35.06 37.53 9.82
CA GLY A 279 33.95 37.90 8.94
C GLY A 279 33.10 36.72 8.49
N LEU A 280 31.89 37.02 8.02
CA LEU A 280 31.01 36.04 7.40
C LEU A 280 31.38 35.84 5.93
N VAL A 281 31.26 34.60 5.44
CA VAL A 281 31.69 34.23 4.10
C VAL A 281 30.63 33.38 3.42
N LEU A 282 30.23 33.78 2.20
CA LEU A 282 29.47 32.96 1.28
C LEU A 282 30.40 32.33 0.23
N VAL A 283 30.06 31.14 -0.26
CA VAL A 283 30.77 30.48 -1.35
C VAL A 283 29.91 30.59 -2.61
N GLU A 284 30.43 31.27 -3.63
CA GLU A 284 29.80 31.37 -4.94
C GLU A 284 30.54 30.44 -5.91
N TYR A 285 29.78 29.53 -6.52
CA TYR A 285 30.26 28.58 -7.52
C TYR A 285 29.89 29.10 -8.92
N GLU A 286 30.89 29.16 -9.81
CA GLU A 286 30.70 29.43 -11.23
C GLU A 286 30.87 28.11 -11.97
N TYR A 287 29.93 27.76 -12.85
CA TYR A 287 29.96 26.54 -13.64
C TYR A 287 30.24 26.84 -15.12
N ASN A 288 31.01 25.96 -15.77
CA ASN A 288 31.22 25.97 -17.20
C ASN A 288 29.94 25.53 -17.92
N VAL A 289 29.91 25.77 -19.24
CA VAL A 289 28.79 25.43 -20.13
C VAL A 289 28.51 23.92 -20.19
N ASP A 290 29.48 23.09 -19.80
CA ASP A 290 29.36 21.63 -19.71
C ASP A 290 28.91 21.13 -18.32
N GLY A 291 28.55 22.05 -17.42
CA GLY A 291 28.16 21.73 -16.04
C GLY A 291 29.33 21.44 -15.09
N SER A 292 30.58 21.43 -15.58
CA SER A 292 31.76 21.30 -14.71
C SER A 292 31.99 22.60 -13.92
N LEU A 293 32.56 22.49 -12.72
CA LEU A 293 32.86 23.67 -11.89
C LEU A 293 33.98 24.52 -12.55
N ALA A 294 33.67 25.76 -12.91
CA ALA A 294 34.61 26.71 -13.53
C ALA A 294 35.48 27.41 -12.48
N SER A 295 34.85 27.98 -11.45
CA SER A 295 35.55 28.69 -10.39
C SER A 295 34.75 28.70 -9.09
N VAL A 296 35.45 28.88 -7.97
CA VAL A 296 34.85 29.11 -6.65
C VAL A 296 35.42 30.42 -6.13
N ARG A 297 34.56 31.34 -5.73
CA ARG A 297 35.00 32.55 -5.02
C ARG A 297 34.22 32.76 -3.74
N LEU A 298 34.93 33.27 -2.74
CA LEU A 298 34.34 33.68 -1.48
C LEU A 298 33.74 35.07 -1.64
N VAL A 299 32.59 35.29 -1.02
CA VAL A 299 31.80 36.52 -1.17
C VAL A 299 31.43 37.06 0.20
N ASP A 300 31.58 38.37 0.37
CA ASP A 300 31.11 39.10 1.55
C ASP A 300 29.58 39.19 1.49
N PRO A 301 28.84 38.61 2.45
CA PRO A 301 27.37 38.57 2.39
C PRO A 301 26.72 39.95 2.48
N ALA A 302 27.38 40.94 3.09
CA ALA A 302 26.83 42.29 3.21
C ALA A 302 26.99 43.10 1.91
N THR A 303 28.05 42.84 1.13
CA THR A 303 28.41 43.68 -0.02
C THR A 303 28.37 42.99 -1.38
N GLY A 304 28.33 41.64 -1.42
CA GLY A 304 28.40 40.86 -2.66
C GLY A 304 29.76 40.90 -3.37
N ASN A 305 30.78 41.53 -2.76
CA ASN A 305 32.14 41.59 -3.29
C ASN A 305 32.94 40.33 -2.94
N THR A 306 34.00 40.06 -3.69
CA THR A 306 34.90 38.94 -3.38
C THR A 306 35.55 39.15 -2.00
N TYR A 307 35.35 38.18 -1.11
CA TYR A 307 35.95 38.13 0.22
C TYR A 307 37.32 37.47 0.14
N THR A 308 38.31 38.02 0.85
CA THR A 308 39.65 37.42 0.97
C THR A 308 39.83 36.94 2.39
N LEU A 309 40.06 35.62 2.56
CA LEU A 309 40.33 34.99 3.85
C LEU A 309 41.54 35.65 4.56
N GLN A 310 41.32 36.03 5.81
CA GLN A 310 42.28 36.60 6.76
C GLN A 310 42.74 35.54 7.78
N GLY A 311 41.87 34.58 8.10
CA GLY A 311 42.11 33.40 8.94
C GLY A 311 41.77 32.09 8.21
N GLU A 312 41.08 31.17 8.88
CA GLU A 312 40.65 29.89 8.33
C GLU A 312 39.13 29.85 8.13
N LEU A 313 38.70 29.35 6.97
CA LEU A 313 37.28 29.11 6.69
C LEU A 313 36.79 27.92 7.52
N ARG A 314 35.89 28.18 8.46
CA ARG A 314 35.28 27.15 9.33
C ARG A 314 33.77 27.37 9.39
N HIS A 315 33.03 26.36 9.84
CA HIS A 315 31.67 26.62 10.30
C HIS A 315 31.73 27.61 11.47
N CYS A 316 30.83 28.59 11.46
CA CYS A 316 30.80 29.59 12.52
C CYS A 316 30.69 28.90 13.89
N PRO A 317 31.59 29.18 14.85
CA PRO A 317 31.51 28.60 16.19
C PRO A 317 30.16 28.94 16.84
N ALA A 318 29.55 27.99 17.55
CA ALA A 318 28.37 28.27 18.36
C ALA A 318 28.72 29.31 19.45
N GLY A 319 27.93 30.38 19.58
CA GLY A 319 28.09 31.39 20.64
C GLY A 319 28.69 32.75 20.23
N VAL A 320 28.64 33.15 18.96
CA VAL A 320 29.04 34.52 18.54
C VAL A 320 27.80 35.41 18.47
N ALA A 321 27.82 36.53 19.21
CA ALA A 321 26.69 37.44 19.51
C ALA A 321 26.06 38.18 18.30
N GLU A 322 26.47 37.88 17.08
CA GLU A 322 25.85 38.39 15.85
C GLU A 322 25.42 37.21 14.97
N GLN A 323 24.42 36.47 15.43
CA GLN A 323 23.71 35.49 14.61
C GLN A 323 22.44 36.16 14.09
N PRO A 324 22.32 36.45 12.77
CA PRO A 324 21.05 36.89 12.20
C PRO A 324 20.22 35.64 11.85
N GLU A 325 19.81 34.86 12.85
CA GLU A 325 18.65 34.00 12.65
C GLU A 325 17.44 34.93 12.55
N ARG A 326 17.02 35.18 11.31
CA ARG A 326 15.91 36.05 10.95
C ARG A 326 14.73 35.20 10.54
N ASP A 327 13.71 35.16 11.39
CA ASP A 327 12.45 34.52 11.06
C ASP A 327 11.55 35.54 10.37
N LEU A 328 11.20 35.27 9.11
CA LEU A 328 10.20 36.04 8.36
C LEU A 328 8.82 35.42 8.61
N VAL A 329 7.91 36.18 9.21
CA VAL A 329 6.53 35.76 9.45
C VAL A 329 5.56 36.72 8.77
N LEU A 330 4.62 36.20 8.00
CA LEU A 330 3.52 36.97 7.40
C LEU A 330 2.46 37.28 8.47
N LEU A 331 2.16 38.56 8.69
CA LEU A 331 1.22 39.03 9.69
C LEU A 331 0.25 40.06 9.10
N CYS A 332 -0.85 40.29 9.81
CA CYS A 332 -1.88 41.24 9.44
C CYS A 332 -2.03 42.31 10.52
N ASP A 333 -1.98 43.58 10.12
CA ASP A 333 -2.26 44.73 10.96
C ASP A 333 -3.68 45.22 10.73
N THR A 334 -4.55 45.00 11.71
CA THR A 334 -5.97 45.38 11.65
C THR A 334 -6.18 46.73 12.32
N ALA A 335 -6.40 47.77 11.53
CA ALA A 335 -6.69 49.12 12.00
C ALA A 335 -8.06 49.20 12.72
N ALA A 336 -8.27 50.27 13.50
CA ALA A 336 -9.50 50.46 14.28
C ALA A 336 -10.79 50.58 13.43
N ASP A 337 -10.65 50.86 12.13
CA ASP A 337 -11.75 50.91 11.16
C ASP A 337 -12.02 49.56 10.46
N GLY A 338 -11.27 48.51 10.82
CA GLY A 338 -11.36 47.17 10.22
C GLY A 338 -10.49 46.96 8.99
N THR A 339 -9.73 47.98 8.55
CA THR A 339 -8.79 47.81 7.42
C THR A 339 -7.65 46.89 7.83
N VAL A 340 -7.42 45.82 7.07
CA VAL A 340 -6.33 44.86 7.29
C VAL A 340 -5.19 45.14 6.32
N THR A 341 -3.98 45.35 6.83
CA THR A 341 -2.75 45.50 6.03
C THR A 341 -1.85 44.29 6.25
N THR A 342 -1.55 43.55 5.19
CA THR A 342 -0.62 42.42 5.25
C THR A 342 0.83 42.91 5.17
N PHE A 343 1.69 42.39 6.03
CA PHE A 343 3.11 42.75 6.10
C PHE A 343 3.95 41.55 6.58
N ILE A 344 5.25 41.58 6.33
CA ILE A 344 6.22 40.60 6.82
C ILE A 344 6.93 41.20 8.03
N ARG A 345 6.96 40.44 9.12
CA ARG A 345 7.76 40.75 10.31
C ARG A 345 9.02 39.90 10.31
N ASP A 346 10.16 40.57 10.33
CA ASP A 346 11.50 40.00 10.43
C ASP A 346 11.95 40.04 11.89
N TYR A 347 11.91 38.90 12.59
CA TYR A 347 12.31 38.80 14.00
C TYR A 347 13.82 38.63 14.15
N ALA A 348 14.42 39.46 15.02
CA ALA A 348 15.78 39.26 15.50
C ALA A 348 15.74 38.41 16.78
N ARG A 349 16.52 37.32 16.83
CA ARG A 349 16.70 36.47 18.01
C ARG A 349 18.10 36.62 18.61
N ASP A 350 18.23 36.32 19.91
CA ASP A 350 19.52 36.13 20.56
C ASP A 350 20.00 34.68 20.48
N GLU A 351 21.17 34.43 21.06
CA GLU A 351 21.82 33.12 21.16
C GLU A 351 21.02 32.01 21.86
N ASN A 352 19.92 32.33 22.56
CA ASN A 352 19.03 31.36 23.20
C ASN A 352 17.73 31.15 22.41
N GLY A 353 17.65 31.70 21.19
CA GLY A 353 16.43 31.70 20.37
C GLY A 353 15.37 32.68 20.87
N GLN A 354 15.68 33.57 21.81
CA GLN A 354 14.72 34.53 22.34
C GLN A 354 14.62 35.75 21.41
N ILE A 355 13.41 36.17 21.06
CA ILE A 355 13.18 37.35 20.21
C ILE A 355 13.62 38.61 20.94
N THR A 356 14.62 39.32 20.40
CA THR A 356 15.16 40.57 20.95
C THR A 356 14.69 41.82 20.20
N GLY A 357 14.16 41.66 18.98
CA GLY A 357 13.63 42.76 18.19
C GLY A 357 12.88 42.28 16.95
N HIS A 358 12.31 43.23 16.20
CA HIS A 358 11.78 42.95 14.87
C HIS A 358 11.84 44.19 13.96
N THR A 359 11.81 43.96 12.65
CA THR A 359 11.56 45.00 11.64
C THR A 359 10.42 44.56 10.73
N ASP A 360 9.50 45.47 10.43
CA ASP A 360 8.32 45.17 9.62
C ASP A 360 8.46 45.76 8.23
N TYR A 361 8.00 45.04 7.21
CA TYR A 361 8.00 45.48 5.82
C TYR A 361 6.69 45.08 5.13
N LEU A 362 6.19 45.91 4.22
CA LEU A 362 5.15 45.51 3.28
C LEU A 362 5.67 44.39 2.36
N LEU A 363 4.77 43.69 1.67
CA LEU A 363 5.13 42.58 0.77
C LEU A 363 6.03 42.99 -0.41
N ASP A 364 6.12 44.28 -0.71
CA ASP A 364 7.05 44.85 -1.69
C ASP A 364 8.43 45.23 -1.10
N GLY A 365 8.65 44.94 0.18
CA GLY A 365 9.89 45.21 0.92
C GLY A 365 9.97 46.63 1.49
N THR A 366 8.96 47.48 1.33
CA THR A 366 8.96 48.83 1.89
C THR A 366 8.83 48.76 3.43
N PRO A 367 9.64 49.47 4.23
CA PRO A 367 9.50 49.47 5.69
C PRO A 367 8.08 49.84 6.13
N TYR A 368 7.54 49.06 7.04
CA TYR A 368 6.18 49.18 7.56
C TYR A 368 6.21 49.43 9.07
N THR A 369 5.19 50.09 9.59
CA THR A 369 4.98 50.23 11.04
C THR A 369 3.52 49.96 11.30
N ALA A 370 3.25 48.87 12.01
CA ALA A 370 1.89 48.53 12.38
C ALA A 370 1.24 49.65 13.20
N VAL A 371 0.03 50.05 12.82
CA VAL A 371 -0.78 51.10 13.42
C VAL A 371 -2.04 50.56 14.10
N GLY A 372 -2.37 49.29 13.88
CA GLY A 372 -3.52 48.58 14.45
C GLY A 372 -3.12 47.39 15.34
N ILE A 373 -4.03 46.42 15.43
CA ILE A 373 -3.79 45.16 16.15
C ILE A 373 -3.09 44.19 15.19
N VAL A 374 -1.85 43.84 15.52
CA VAL A 374 -1.09 42.81 14.78
C VAL A 374 -1.54 41.43 15.22
N GLY A 375 -2.01 40.63 14.28
CA GLY A 375 -2.32 39.22 14.46
C GLY A 375 -1.75 38.37 13.34
N VAL A 376 -1.84 37.05 13.48
CA VAL A 376 -1.75 36.15 12.33
C VAL A 376 -2.84 36.58 11.37
N CYS A 377 -2.56 36.61 10.06
CA CYS A 377 -3.62 36.78 9.09
C CYS A 377 -4.60 35.63 9.26
N SER A 378 -5.72 35.88 9.96
CA SER A 378 -6.89 35.05 9.80
C SER A 378 -7.22 35.14 8.32
N GLU A 379 -7.13 34.01 7.63
CA GLU A 379 -7.71 33.95 6.30
C GLU A 379 -9.14 34.48 6.47
N PRO A 380 -9.55 35.51 5.71
CA PRO A 380 -10.96 35.87 5.71
C PRO A 380 -11.68 34.58 5.38
N GLU A 381 -12.56 34.08 6.26
CA GLU A 381 -13.34 32.86 6.05
C GLU A 381 -13.68 32.80 4.57
N THR A 382 -12.95 31.95 3.85
CA THR A 382 -13.13 31.84 2.41
C THR A 382 -14.50 31.26 2.31
N ALA A 383 -15.43 32.08 1.83
CA ALA A 383 -16.78 31.65 1.54
C ALA A 383 -16.69 30.29 0.85
N ASP A 384 -17.24 29.25 1.47
CA ASP A 384 -17.08 27.88 0.99
C ASP A 384 -17.64 27.82 -0.44
N VAL A 385 -16.88 27.30 -1.40
CA VAL A 385 -17.28 27.28 -2.81
C VAL A 385 -17.45 25.83 -3.25
N GLU A 386 -18.70 25.41 -3.33
CA GLU A 386 -19.06 24.09 -3.84
C GLU A 386 -19.22 24.17 -5.36
N SER A 387 -18.49 23.33 -6.10
CA SER A 387 -18.49 23.33 -7.57
C SER A 387 -19.03 22.02 -8.15
N TRP A 388 -20.04 22.12 -9.01
CA TRP A 388 -20.68 20.98 -9.68
C TRP A 388 -20.42 21.00 -11.18
N PRO A 389 -19.82 19.97 -11.79
CA PRO A 389 -19.68 19.89 -13.24
C PRO A 389 -21.04 19.66 -13.91
N LEU A 390 -21.36 20.44 -14.93
CA LEU A 390 -22.60 20.34 -15.71
C LEU A 390 -22.30 20.46 -17.21
N CYS A 391 -23.18 19.89 -18.02
CA CYS A 391 -23.16 20.05 -19.47
C CYS A 391 -24.28 20.99 -19.92
N VAL A 392 -23.96 21.86 -20.87
CA VAL A 392 -24.93 22.68 -21.58
C VAL A 392 -25.40 21.85 -22.76
N VAL A 393 -26.67 21.45 -22.75
CA VAL A 393 -27.28 20.56 -23.73
C VAL A 393 -28.21 21.37 -24.61
N ASP A 394 -28.07 21.25 -25.93
CA ASP A 394 -29.04 21.79 -26.88
C ASP A 394 -30.40 21.09 -26.67
N ALA A 395 -31.44 21.89 -26.37
CA ALA A 395 -32.73 21.35 -25.96
C ALA A 395 -33.49 20.66 -27.10
N ALA A 396 -33.14 20.92 -28.36
CA ALA A 396 -33.80 20.33 -29.52
C ALA A 396 -33.16 19.00 -29.94
N THR A 397 -31.85 18.87 -29.79
CA THR A 397 -31.06 17.73 -30.30
C THR A 397 -30.56 16.80 -29.21
N GLY A 398 -30.50 17.26 -27.95
CA GLY A 398 -29.90 16.52 -26.85
C GLY A 398 -28.36 16.50 -26.88
N VAL A 399 -27.73 17.26 -27.78
CA VAL A 399 -26.27 17.29 -27.93
C VAL A 399 -25.65 18.26 -26.92
N THR A 400 -24.61 17.83 -26.23
CA THR A 400 -23.77 18.71 -25.40
C THR A 400 -23.03 19.74 -26.27
N VAL A 401 -23.25 21.02 -25.99
CA VAL A 401 -22.63 22.15 -26.71
C VAL A 401 -21.54 22.87 -25.92
N ALA A 402 -21.50 22.72 -24.59
CA ALA A 402 -20.43 23.23 -23.74
C ALA A 402 -20.37 22.47 -22.40
N ARG A 403 -19.24 22.57 -21.69
CA ARG A 403 -19.06 22.10 -20.31
C ARG A 403 -18.91 23.30 -19.39
N VAL A 404 -19.66 23.32 -18.30
CA VAL A 404 -19.69 24.41 -17.32
C VAL A 404 -19.55 23.86 -15.91
N ARG A 405 -19.17 24.69 -14.95
CA ARG A 405 -19.28 24.38 -13.52
C ARG A 405 -20.29 25.31 -12.88
N ARG A 406 -21.14 24.79 -12.02
CA ARG A 406 -22.00 25.59 -11.13
C ARG A 406 -21.23 25.77 -9.82
N GLU A 407 -20.82 26.98 -9.53
CA GLU A 407 -20.18 27.35 -8.27
C GLU A 407 -21.23 27.99 -7.35
N THR A 408 -21.48 27.39 -6.20
CA THR A 408 -22.27 27.96 -5.11
C THR A 408 -21.33 28.42 -4.00
N VAL A 409 -21.41 29.69 -3.64
CA VAL A 409 -20.60 30.33 -2.61
C VAL A 409 -21.43 30.43 -1.35
N TYR A 410 -20.95 29.91 -0.22
CA TYR A 410 -21.62 29.91 1.09
C TYR A 410 -20.95 30.88 2.06
N ASP A 411 -21.70 31.45 3.00
CA ASP A 411 -21.13 32.19 4.12
C ASP A 411 -20.68 31.27 5.28
N GLY A 412 -20.04 31.83 6.31
CA GLY A 412 -19.59 31.10 7.49
C GLY A 412 -20.70 30.47 8.35
N SER A 413 -21.98 30.68 8.00
CA SER A 413 -23.12 29.99 8.61
C SER A 413 -23.64 28.81 7.77
N GLY A 414 -23.05 28.59 6.58
CA GLY A 414 -23.49 27.57 5.63
C GLY A 414 -24.65 28.00 4.73
N GLU A 415 -25.05 29.29 4.72
CA GLU A 415 -26.06 29.77 3.77
C GLU A 415 -25.44 30.16 2.43
N ALA A 416 -26.07 29.74 1.33
CA ALA A 416 -25.62 30.07 -0.03
C ALA A 416 -25.81 31.57 -0.34
N LEU A 417 -24.71 32.31 -0.46
CA LEU A 417 -24.66 33.72 -0.84
C LEU A 417 -24.96 33.92 -2.33
N THR A 418 -24.35 33.11 -3.20
CA THR A 418 -24.56 33.23 -4.65
C THR A 418 -24.24 31.93 -5.38
N THR A 419 -24.96 31.68 -6.47
CA THR A 419 -24.66 30.59 -7.42
C THR A 419 -24.37 31.19 -8.79
N ARG A 420 -23.25 30.83 -9.39
CA ARG A 420 -22.87 31.24 -10.75
C ARG A 420 -22.46 30.05 -11.60
N LEU A 421 -22.70 30.15 -12.91
CA LEU A 421 -22.12 29.23 -13.88
C LEU A 421 -20.80 29.82 -14.36
N VAL A 422 -19.77 28.98 -14.47
CA VAL A 422 -18.49 29.32 -15.06
C VAL A 422 -18.14 28.30 -16.14
N ASP A 423 -17.36 28.73 -17.13
CA ASP A 423 -16.81 27.84 -18.14
C ASP A 423 -15.83 26.85 -17.48
N ALA A 424 -16.00 25.55 -17.72
CA ALA A 424 -15.30 24.52 -16.96
C ALA A 424 -13.77 24.46 -17.21
N MET A 425 -13.29 25.10 -18.29
CA MET A 425 -11.87 25.15 -18.67
C MET A 425 -11.21 26.47 -18.27
N THR A 426 -11.94 27.58 -18.34
CA THR A 426 -11.37 28.93 -18.18
C THR A 426 -11.77 29.62 -16.87
N GLY A 427 -12.78 29.11 -16.15
CA GLY A 427 -13.31 29.72 -14.94
C GLY A 427 -14.05 31.05 -15.15
N ALA A 428 -14.21 31.50 -16.40
CA ALA A 428 -14.92 32.74 -16.72
C ALA A 428 -16.45 32.57 -16.54
N PRO A 429 -17.19 33.61 -16.12
CA PRO A 429 -18.65 33.54 -16.01
C PRO A 429 -19.31 33.09 -17.31
N TYR A 430 -20.21 32.12 -17.23
CA TYR A 430 -20.88 31.50 -18.36
C TYR A 430 -22.39 31.81 -18.35
N THR A 431 -22.92 32.34 -19.45
CA THR A 431 -24.36 32.60 -19.60
C THR A 431 -24.98 31.53 -20.49
N LEU A 432 -26.07 30.90 -20.03
CA LEU A 432 -26.73 29.83 -20.78
C LEU A 432 -27.31 30.35 -22.11
N PRO A 433 -26.88 29.83 -23.28
CA PRO A 433 -27.44 30.23 -24.57
C PRO A 433 -28.94 29.90 -24.69
N THR A 434 -29.72 30.75 -25.36
CA THR A 434 -31.15 30.48 -25.61
C THR A 434 -31.32 29.20 -26.43
N GLY A 435 -32.21 28.31 -25.97
CA GLY A 435 -32.43 27.00 -26.60
C GLY A 435 -31.56 25.87 -26.04
N THR A 436 -30.77 26.15 -25.01
CA THR A 436 -30.00 25.13 -24.27
C THR A 436 -30.55 24.95 -22.85
N ARG A 437 -30.26 23.80 -22.24
CA ARG A 437 -30.56 23.47 -20.84
C ARG A 437 -29.29 22.97 -20.14
N LEU A 438 -29.22 23.08 -18.83
CA LEU A 438 -28.24 22.34 -18.05
C LEU A 438 -28.70 20.89 -17.94
N GLY A 439 -27.77 19.95 -18.08
CA GLY A 439 -27.98 18.52 -17.86
C GLY A 439 -26.66 17.84 -17.52
N GLU A 440 -26.75 16.60 -17.06
CA GLU A 440 -25.58 15.75 -16.87
C GLU A 440 -24.87 15.51 -18.21
N CYS A 441 -23.55 15.35 -18.13
CA CYS A 441 -22.74 15.08 -19.30
C CYS A 441 -22.97 13.63 -19.74
N CYS A 442 -23.20 13.37 -21.03
CA CYS A 442 -23.33 12.01 -21.53
C CYS A 442 -22.07 11.22 -21.23
N GLU A 443 -22.20 10.10 -20.53
CA GLU A 443 -21.07 9.22 -20.31
C GLU A 443 -20.82 8.36 -21.54
N THR A 444 -19.62 7.79 -21.58
CA THR A 444 -19.13 7.03 -22.71
C THR A 444 -18.50 5.77 -22.17
N THR A 445 -19.18 4.64 -22.30
CA THR A 445 -18.67 3.31 -21.99
C THR A 445 -17.94 2.75 -23.23
N ARG A 446 -16.83 2.05 -23.02
CA ARG A 446 -16.04 1.42 -24.10
C ARG A 446 -15.90 -0.07 -23.80
N GLU A 447 -16.15 -0.91 -24.80
CA GLU A 447 -16.04 -2.37 -24.71
C GLU A 447 -15.19 -2.90 -25.87
N ALA A 448 -14.27 -3.84 -25.60
CA ALA A 448 -13.54 -4.53 -26.66
C ALA A 448 -14.38 -5.70 -27.20
N VAL A 449 -14.68 -5.69 -28.51
CA VAL A 449 -15.41 -6.77 -29.18
C VAL A 449 -14.54 -7.45 -30.23
N CYS A 450 -14.58 -8.79 -30.25
CA CYS A 450 -13.94 -9.56 -31.31
C CYS A 450 -14.79 -9.47 -32.59
N VAL A 451 -14.16 -9.03 -33.67
CA VAL A 451 -14.75 -8.88 -35.01
C VAL A 451 -13.91 -9.69 -36.00
N THR A 452 -14.54 -10.46 -36.86
CA THR A 452 -13.87 -11.20 -37.93
C THR A 452 -14.23 -10.61 -39.29
N PRO A 453 -13.25 -10.27 -40.15
CA PRO A 453 -13.51 -9.90 -41.53
C PRO A 453 -14.10 -11.10 -42.29
N LEU A 454 -15.10 -10.86 -43.11
CA LEU A 454 -15.74 -11.85 -43.97
C LEU A 454 -15.03 -11.88 -45.31
N LEU A 455 -14.13 -12.85 -45.48
CA LEU A 455 -13.38 -13.04 -46.72
C LEU A 455 -14.27 -13.69 -47.78
N PRO A 456 -14.41 -13.08 -48.97
CA PRO A 456 -15.16 -13.69 -50.05
C PRO A 456 -14.39 -14.88 -50.62
N THR A 457 -15.01 -16.05 -50.60
CA THR A 457 -14.53 -17.29 -51.21
C THR A 457 -15.46 -17.66 -52.34
N SER A 458 -14.91 -18.12 -53.46
CA SER A 458 -15.71 -18.52 -54.62
C SER A 458 -15.47 -19.97 -55.01
N GLN A 459 -16.54 -20.72 -55.23
CA GLN A 459 -16.50 -22.05 -55.84
C GLN A 459 -17.13 -21.99 -57.22
N ARG A 460 -16.39 -22.43 -58.23
CA ARG A 460 -16.83 -22.41 -59.63
C ARG A 460 -17.15 -23.82 -60.12
N VAL A 461 -18.28 -23.97 -60.78
CA VAL A 461 -18.78 -25.22 -61.37
C VAL A 461 -18.89 -25.03 -62.88
N VAL A 462 -18.22 -25.90 -63.63
CA VAL A 462 -18.27 -25.93 -65.09
C VAL A 462 -18.75 -27.30 -65.54
N SER A 463 -19.79 -27.35 -66.38
CA SER A 463 -20.21 -28.59 -67.04
C SER A 463 -19.09 -29.08 -67.99
N ASN A 464 -18.70 -30.36 -67.89
CA ASN A 464 -17.68 -31.00 -68.73
C ASN A 464 -16.30 -30.28 -68.75
N PRO A 465 -15.55 -30.30 -67.64
CA PRO A 465 -14.24 -29.64 -67.54
C PRO A 465 -13.17 -30.25 -68.47
N GLY A 466 -13.41 -31.43 -69.06
CA GLY A 466 -12.40 -32.23 -69.76
C GLY A 466 -12.13 -31.89 -71.24
N ASN A 467 -12.66 -30.80 -71.80
CA ASN A 467 -12.49 -30.41 -73.21
C ASN A 467 -12.63 -31.57 -74.23
N ASN A 468 -13.55 -32.52 -74.00
CA ASN A 468 -13.87 -33.50 -75.04
C ASN A 468 -14.92 -32.90 -75.99
N THR A 469 -14.50 -32.15 -76.99
CA THR A 469 -15.39 -31.65 -78.08
C THR A 469 -16.06 -32.77 -78.90
N SER A 470 -16.01 -34.03 -78.46
CA SER A 470 -16.45 -35.20 -79.19
C SER A 470 -17.91 -35.57 -78.91
N GLY A 471 -18.83 -34.60 -78.79
CA GLY A 471 -20.29 -34.81 -78.84
C GLY A 471 -20.86 -35.99 -78.03
N ARG A 472 -20.19 -36.47 -76.99
CA ARG A 472 -20.63 -37.61 -76.18
C ARG A 472 -21.35 -37.07 -74.96
N VAL A 473 -22.47 -37.71 -74.63
CA VAL A 473 -23.19 -37.50 -73.36
C VAL A 473 -22.18 -37.53 -72.23
N ASP A 474 -22.13 -36.47 -71.42
CA ASP A 474 -21.30 -36.46 -70.22
C ASP A 474 -21.86 -37.53 -69.27
N PRO A 475 -21.12 -38.61 -68.95
CA PRO A 475 -21.62 -39.69 -68.11
C PRO A 475 -21.90 -39.24 -66.67
N ALA A 476 -21.38 -38.07 -66.25
CA ALA A 476 -21.74 -37.46 -64.97
C ALA A 476 -23.16 -36.91 -64.99
N TRP A 477 -23.75 -36.62 -66.15
CA TRP A 477 -25.11 -36.08 -66.26
C TRP A 477 -26.09 -37.21 -66.58
N THR A 478 -26.96 -37.50 -65.64
CA THR A 478 -28.02 -38.50 -65.72
C THR A 478 -29.39 -37.84 -65.79
N TRP A 479 -30.32 -38.46 -66.50
CA TRP A 479 -31.70 -37.99 -66.51
C TRP A 479 -32.46 -38.58 -65.32
N GLY A 480 -33.03 -37.72 -64.48
CA GLY A 480 -33.79 -38.10 -63.30
C GLY A 480 -35.14 -37.38 -63.20
N MET A 481 -36.06 -37.92 -62.41
CA MET A 481 -37.22 -37.15 -61.91
C MET A 481 -36.81 -36.53 -60.57
N THR A 482 -36.96 -35.22 -60.39
CA THR A 482 -36.67 -34.61 -59.09
C THR A 482 -37.72 -34.99 -58.03
N PRO A 483 -37.34 -34.93 -56.73
CA PRO A 483 -38.27 -35.05 -55.61
C PRO A 483 -39.32 -33.92 -55.53
N ALA A 484 -39.08 -32.76 -56.17
CA ALA A 484 -39.99 -31.62 -56.17
C ALA A 484 -40.82 -31.54 -57.47
N GLY A 485 -41.93 -32.29 -57.53
CA GLY A 485 -43.03 -31.97 -58.45
C GLY A 485 -43.07 -32.65 -59.83
N GLY A 486 -42.36 -33.77 -60.04
CA GLY A 486 -42.62 -34.67 -61.17
C GLY A 486 -42.25 -34.14 -62.58
N ARG A 487 -41.35 -33.16 -62.68
CA ARG A 487 -40.76 -32.74 -63.96
C ARG A 487 -39.46 -33.50 -64.23
N THR A 488 -39.14 -33.73 -65.50
CA THR A 488 -37.85 -34.31 -65.93
C THR A 488 -36.73 -33.30 -65.69
N VAL A 489 -35.68 -33.73 -65.00
CA VAL A 489 -34.54 -32.91 -64.58
C VAL A 489 -33.23 -33.58 -65.02
N TYR A 490 -32.23 -32.77 -65.33
CA TYR A 490 -30.85 -33.26 -65.47
C TYR A 490 -30.20 -33.30 -64.09
N ASP A 491 -29.82 -34.51 -63.65
CA ASP A 491 -29.20 -34.81 -62.36
C ASP A 491 -27.73 -35.19 -62.58
N VAL A 492 -26.80 -34.49 -61.93
CA VAL A 492 -25.38 -34.84 -62.00
C VAL A 492 -25.10 -35.94 -60.97
N ALA A 493 -24.83 -37.16 -61.43
CA ALA A 493 -24.61 -38.32 -60.59
C ALA A 493 -23.28 -38.23 -59.81
N GLY A 494 -23.37 -37.83 -58.54
CA GLY A 494 -22.30 -37.94 -57.55
C GLY A 494 -21.11 -36.99 -57.76
N PRO A 495 -20.18 -36.91 -56.78
CA PRO A 495 -19.12 -35.90 -56.77
C PRO A 495 -18.10 -36.20 -57.87
N ALA A 496 -18.28 -35.59 -59.04
CA ALA A 496 -17.29 -35.59 -60.10
C ALA A 496 -16.05 -34.81 -59.63
N ALA A 497 -14.86 -35.36 -59.89
CA ALA A 497 -13.59 -34.83 -59.43
C ALA A 497 -13.42 -33.33 -59.73
N TRP A 498 -13.37 -32.54 -58.66
CA TRP A 498 -13.08 -31.12 -58.64
C TRP A 498 -11.69 -30.88 -59.25
N THR A 499 -11.59 -30.10 -60.33
CA THR A 499 -10.30 -29.76 -60.95
C THR A 499 -10.15 -28.26 -61.09
N THR A 500 -9.42 -27.66 -60.14
CA THR A 500 -8.63 -26.44 -60.35
C THR A 500 -7.18 -26.88 -60.62
N PRO A 501 -6.43 -26.32 -61.61
CA PRO A 501 -6.74 -25.17 -62.47
C PRO A 501 -7.11 -25.52 -63.94
N ARG A 502 -7.81 -24.56 -64.56
CA ARG A 502 -8.31 -24.45 -65.95
C ARG A 502 -7.74 -25.43 -67.00
N PRO A 503 -8.57 -26.31 -67.58
CA PRO A 503 -8.41 -26.72 -68.98
C PRO A 503 -9.06 -25.65 -69.88
N PRO A 504 -8.39 -25.20 -70.96
CA PRO A 504 -9.00 -24.34 -71.95
C PRO A 504 -10.07 -25.12 -72.72
N GLY A 505 -11.33 -24.69 -72.65
CA GLY A 505 -12.45 -25.23 -73.42
C GLY A 505 -13.39 -26.13 -72.60
N GLY A 506 -14.43 -25.55 -71.98
CA GLY A 506 -15.57 -26.33 -71.51
C GLY A 506 -16.30 -26.94 -72.70
N GLY A 507 -16.62 -28.24 -72.63
CA GLY A 507 -17.29 -28.95 -73.71
C GLY A 507 -18.81 -28.78 -73.68
N TRP A 508 -19.45 -28.86 -74.84
CA TRP A 508 -20.91 -28.85 -74.98
C TRP A 508 -21.52 -30.17 -74.49
N VAL A 509 -22.55 -30.13 -73.63
CA VAL A 509 -23.30 -31.33 -73.21
C VAL A 509 -24.62 -31.40 -73.97
N SER A 510 -24.80 -32.39 -74.84
CA SER A 510 -26.07 -32.58 -75.56
C SER A 510 -27.21 -32.89 -74.59
N LEU A 511 -28.35 -32.21 -74.76
CA LEU A 511 -29.58 -32.49 -74.04
C LEU A 511 -30.12 -33.91 -74.35
N THR A 512 -29.78 -34.48 -75.50
CA THR A 512 -30.25 -35.82 -75.87
C THR A 512 -29.30 -36.93 -75.38
N PRO A 513 -29.81 -38.05 -74.82
CA PRO A 513 -29.01 -39.23 -74.43
C PRO A 513 -28.27 -39.92 -75.59
N SER A 514 -28.46 -39.45 -76.83
CA SER A 514 -27.77 -39.95 -78.01
C SER A 514 -27.36 -38.79 -78.91
N THR A 515 -26.23 -38.93 -79.59
CA THR A 515 -25.81 -38.05 -80.70
C THR A 515 -26.79 -38.04 -81.87
N ALA A 516 -27.81 -38.90 -81.86
CA ALA A 516 -28.86 -38.88 -82.87
C ALA A 516 -29.85 -37.77 -82.56
N THR A 517 -30.19 -37.00 -83.60
CA THR A 517 -31.10 -35.87 -83.68
C THR A 517 -32.57 -36.21 -83.37
N THR A 518 -32.83 -37.15 -82.46
CA THR A 518 -34.19 -37.40 -81.96
C THR A 518 -34.64 -36.19 -81.17
N PRO A 519 -35.68 -35.46 -81.62
CA PRO A 519 -36.25 -34.34 -80.88
C PRO A 519 -36.67 -34.81 -79.50
N LEU A 520 -36.66 -33.91 -78.49
CA LEU A 520 -37.34 -34.19 -77.23
C LEU A 520 -38.77 -34.70 -77.53
N PRO A 521 -39.31 -35.65 -76.75
CA PRO A 521 -40.67 -36.15 -76.94
C PRO A 521 -41.67 -35.00 -77.10
N SER A 522 -42.61 -35.09 -78.05
CA SER A 522 -43.57 -34.00 -78.26
C SER A 522 -44.35 -33.73 -76.97
N GLY A 523 -44.28 -32.50 -76.46
CA GLY A 523 -44.84 -32.14 -75.15
C GLY A 523 -43.80 -32.03 -74.03
N ALA A 524 -42.50 -32.20 -74.31
CA ALA A 524 -41.45 -31.80 -73.38
C ALA A 524 -41.62 -30.31 -73.04
N PRO A 525 -41.62 -29.94 -71.75
CA PRO A 525 -41.75 -28.55 -71.35
C PRO A 525 -40.55 -27.76 -71.87
N ALA A 526 -40.80 -26.56 -72.40
CA ALA A 526 -39.74 -25.61 -72.79
C ALA A 526 -38.86 -25.21 -71.59
N ASP A 527 -39.38 -25.40 -70.37
CA ASP A 527 -38.69 -25.18 -69.11
C ASP A 527 -38.19 -26.50 -68.51
N TYR A 528 -36.91 -26.56 -68.16
CA TYR A 528 -36.30 -27.67 -67.43
C TYR A 528 -35.41 -27.16 -66.30
N TYR A 529 -35.00 -28.06 -65.41
CA TYR A 529 -34.06 -27.76 -64.34
C TYR A 529 -32.71 -28.43 -64.62
N MET A 530 -31.64 -27.71 -64.36
CA MET A 530 -30.29 -28.24 -64.22
C MET A 530 -29.99 -28.30 -62.73
N VAL A 531 -29.57 -29.47 -62.23
CA VAL A 531 -29.19 -29.62 -60.83
C VAL A 531 -27.70 -29.89 -60.72
N THR A 532 -27.04 -29.19 -59.82
CA THR A 532 -25.64 -29.44 -59.44
C THR A 532 -25.50 -29.38 -57.94
N ALA A 533 -24.47 -30.03 -57.41
CA ALA A 533 -24.16 -30.03 -55.99
C ALA A 533 -22.85 -29.27 -55.73
N PHE A 534 -22.78 -28.57 -54.60
CA PHE A 534 -21.54 -27.98 -54.09
C PHE A 534 -21.41 -28.22 -52.59
N GLU A 535 -20.20 -28.10 -52.06
CA GLU A 535 -19.94 -28.23 -50.63
C GLU A 535 -19.53 -26.87 -50.08
N LEU A 536 -20.29 -26.35 -49.12
CA LEU A 536 -19.87 -25.20 -48.33
C LEU A 536 -19.12 -25.70 -47.09
N PRO A 537 -18.00 -25.07 -46.72
CA PRO A 537 -17.30 -25.42 -45.49
C PRO A 537 -18.17 -25.12 -44.27
N ASP A 538 -17.85 -25.74 -43.13
CA ASP A 538 -18.63 -25.64 -41.90
C ASP A 538 -18.65 -24.23 -41.30
N ASP A 539 -17.72 -23.37 -41.71
CA ASP A 539 -17.60 -21.96 -41.30
C ASP A 539 -18.24 -20.98 -42.30
N ALA A 540 -18.85 -21.46 -43.39
CA ALA A 540 -19.48 -20.57 -44.38
C ALA A 540 -20.64 -19.75 -43.78
N VAL A 541 -20.63 -18.45 -44.09
CA VAL A 541 -21.69 -17.50 -43.72
C VAL A 541 -22.81 -17.54 -44.77
N LEU A 542 -23.89 -18.23 -44.40
CA LEU A 542 -24.90 -18.72 -45.34
C LEU A 542 -25.78 -17.63 -45.97
N ASP A 543 -26.05 -16.54 -45.24
CA ASP A 543 -26.89 -15.40 -45.67
C ASP A 543 -26.20 -14.43 -46.63
N ALA A 544 -24.87 -14.56 -46.77
CA ALA A 544 -24.05 -13.83 -47.72
C ALA A 544 -23.78 -14.61 -49.02
N THR A 545 -24.39 -15.78 -49.21
CA THR A 545 -24.17 -16.61 -50.41
C THR A 545 -24.81 -15.98 -51.65
N THR A 546 -24.01 -15.81 -52.68
CA THR A 546 -24.42 -15.30 -53.98
C THR A 546 -24.06 -16.27 -55.10
N ILE A 547 -24.82 -16.19 -56.18
CA ILE A 547 -24.60 -16.97 -57.40
C ILE A 547 -24.38 -16.02 -58.57
N LYS A 548 -23.46 -16.38 -59.45
CA LYS A 548 -23.20 -15.72 -60.72
C LYS A 548 -23.14 -16.77 -61.82
N ILE A 549 -23.88 -16.57 -62.90
CA ILE A 549 -23.66 -17.32 -64.14
C ILE A 549 -22.58 -16.62 -64.93
N ASP A 550 -21.42 -17.24 -65.07
CA ASP A 550 -20.32 -16.70 -65.88
C ASP A 550 -20.52 -16.96 -67.37
N THR A 551 -21.08 -18.12 -67.73
CA THR A 551 -21.39 -18.47 -69.12
C THR A 551 -22.60 -19.40 -69.18
N LEU A 552 -23.57 -18.99 -70.00
CA LEU A 552 -24.68 -19.84 -70.45
C LEU A 552 -24.73 -19.88 -71.98
N ASN A 553 -25.23 -21.00 -72.52
CA ASN A 553 -25.51 -21.13 -73.94
C ASN A 553 -26.55 -20.08 -74.41
N ALA A 554 -26.41 -19.63 -75.65
CA ALA A 554 -27.12 -18.48 -76.19
C ALA A 554 -28.65 -18.70 -76.24
N ASP A 555 -29.14 -19.94 -76.41
CA ASP A 555 -30.57 -20.30 -76.50
C ASP A 555 -31.28 -20.64 -75.21
N ASN A 556 -30.55 -20.52 -74.11
CA ASN A 556 -31.05 -20.71 -72.79
C ASN A 556 -31.29 -19.36 -72.11
N ALA A 557 -32.44 -19.21 -71.46
CA ALA A 557 -32.68 -18.13 -70.52
C ALA A 557 -32.93 -18.72 -69.13
N VAL A 558 -32.25 -18.21 -68.12
CA VAL A 558 -32.49 -18.61 -66.73
C VAL A 558 -33.72 -17.89 -66.22
N LEU A 559 -34.66 -18.65 -65.67
CA LEU A 559 -35.92 -18.16 -65.11
C LEU A 559 -35.85 -18.03 -63.57
N GLY A 560 -34.93 -18.75 -62.93
CA GLY A 560 -34.73 -18.70 -61.49
C GLY A 560 -33.76 -19.76 -60.97
N TYR A 561 -33.43 -19.61 -59.70
CA TYR A 561 -32.53 -20.49 -58.94
C TYR A 561 -33.19 -20.93 -57.64
N ALA A 562 -32.95 -22.15 -57.21
CA ALA A 562 -33.32 -22.62 -55.88
C ALA A 562 -32.17 -23.42 -55.27
N LEU A 563 -31.93 -23.22 -53.98
CA LEU A 563 -30.91 -23.95 -53.24
C LEU A 563 -31.57 -24.82 -52.17
N ASN A 564 -31.22 -26.11 -52.10
CA ASN A 564 -31.74 -27.08 -51.12
C ASN A 564 -33.28 -27.13 -51.03
N GLY A 565 -33.97 -26.84 -52.13
CA GLY A 565 -35.44 -26.80 -52.17
C GLY A 565 -36.06 -25.54 -51.56
N ALA A 566 -35.28 -24.50 -51.27
CA ALA A 566 -35.79 -23.19 -50.89
C ALA A 566 -36.62 -22.54 -52.01
N ALA A 567 -37.35 -21.47 -51.66
CA ALA A 567 -38.16 -20.74 -52.62
C ALA A 567 -37.31 -20.25 -53.80
N GLU A 568 -37.81 -20.48 -55.03
CA GLU A 568 -37.11 -20.10 -56.26
C GLU A 568 -36.91 -18.57 -56.31
N THR A 569 -35.65 -18.14 -56.31
CA THR A 569 -35.26 -16.76 -56.58
C THR A 569 -35.37 -16.54 -58.08
N ARG A 570 -36.41 -15.83 -58.50
CA ARG A 570 -36.63 -15.53 -59.91
C ARG A 570 -35.62 -14.52 -60.39
N THR A 571 -35.02 -14.81 -61.54
CA THR A 571 -34.24 -13.81 -62.26
C THR A 571 -35.19 -12.75 -62.81
N ASN A 572 -34.72 -11.50 -62.90
CA ASN A 572 -35.41 -10.49 -63.70
C ASN A 572 -35.29 -10.95 -65.15
N ALA A 573 -36.29 -11.69 -65.63
CA ALA A 573 -36.29 -12.28 -66.95
C ALA A 573 -35.97 -11.21 -68.01
N GLN A 574 -34.70 -11.10 -68.41
CA GLN A 574 -34.33 -10.26 -69.52
C GLN A 574 -34.76 -11.00 -70.78
N ALA A 575 -35.91 -10.59 -71.30
CA ALA A 575 -36.33 -10.86 -72.66
C ALA A 575 -35.41 -10.10 -73.64
N THR A 576 -34.14 -10.46 -73.70
CA THR A 576 -33.23 -9.97 -74.74
C THR A 576 -32.90 -11.13 -75.65
N TRP A 577 -33.51 -11.12 -76.83
CA TRP A 577 -33.12 -11.97 -77.94
C TRP A 577 -31.61 -11.86 -78.18
N PHE A 578 -30.90 -12.94 -77.85
CA PHE A 578 -29.62 -13.39 -78.38
C PHE A 578 -28.81 -12.36 -79.17
N ASN A 579 -27.82 -11.77 -78.54
CA ASN A 579 -26.66 -11.28 -79.27
C ASN A 579 -25.37 -11.74 -78.60
N ARG A 580 -24.90 -12.91 -79.09
CA ARG A 580 -23.56 -13.51 -79.00
C ARG A 580 -23.12 -14.02 -77.61
N PRO A 581 -22.62 -15.27 -77.52
CA PRO A 581 -22.09 -15.83 -76.28
C PRO A 581 -20.79 -15.13 -75.84
N PRO A 582 -20.45 -15.22 -74.54
CA PRO A 582 -21.22 -15.87 -73.46
C PRO A 582 -22.21 -14.92 -72.76
N TYR A 583 -23.42 -15.42 -72.43
CA TYR A 583 -24.33 -14.75 -71.49
C TYR A 583 -23.72 -14.81 -70.09
N THR A 584 -23.48 -13.65 -69.49
CA THR A 584 -23.03 -13.51 -68.10
C THR A 584 -24.10 -12.76 -67.34
N GLU A 585 -24.52 -13.29 -66.21
CA GLU A 585 -25.47 -12.65 -65.31
C GLU A 585 -24.71 -11.91 -64.19
N THR A 586 -25.33 -10.87 -63.64
CA THR A 586 -24.83 -10.26 -62.41
C THR A 586 -24.96 -11.22 -61.24
N GLU A 587 -24.21 -10.95 -60.19
CA GLU A 587 -24.27 -11.73 -58.96
C GLU A 587 -25.61 -11.52 -58.23
N HIS A 588 -26.24 -12.61 -57.78
CA HIS A 588 -27.54 -12.61 -57.11
C HIS A 588 -27.45 -13.31 -55.75
N ARG A 589 -28.00 -12.72 -54.68
CA ARG A 589 -28.17 -13.43 -53.39
C ARG A 589 -29.15 -14.59 -53.55
N ILE A 590 -28.81 -15.74 -52.99
CA ILE A 590 -29.69 -16.92 -52.98
C ILE A 590 -29.95 -17.37 -51.54
N ALA A 591 -31.21 -17.66 -51.23
CA ALA A 591 -31.59 -18.19 -49.92
C ALA A 591 -31.50 -19.72 -49.90
N GLY A 592 -31.35 -20.30 -48.71
CA GLY A 592 -31.40 -21.75 -48.50
C GLY A 592 -30.05 -22.45 -48.51
N ALA A 593 -28.93 -21.71 -48.43
CA ALA A 593 -27.61 -22.31 -48.24
C ALA A 593 -27.53 -23.01 -46.89
N VAL A 594 -26.88 -24.17 -46.85
CA VAL A 594 -26.60 -24.95 -45.64
C VAL A 594 -25.11 -25.29 -45.60
N ARG A 595 -24.57 -25.60 -44.42
CA ARG A 595 -23.20 -26.13 -44.31
C ARG A 595 -23.14 -27.54 -44.92
N GLY A 596 -22.01 -27.90 -45.51
CA GLY A 596 -21.84 -29.16 -46.22
C GLY A 596 -22.49 -29.16 -47.60
N THR A 597 -23.12 -30.27 -47.99
CA THR A 597 -23.64 -30.47 -49.34
C THR A 597 -24.89 -29.63 -49.62
N ASN A 598 -24.83 -28.82 -50.66
CA ASN A 598 -25.91 -28.01 -51.17
C ASN A 598 -26.32 -28.46 -52.58
N LEU A 599 -27.61 -28.51 -52.86
CA LEU A 599 -28.17 -28.81 -54.17
C LEU A 599 -28.73 -27.55 -54.82
N LEU A 600 -28.06 -27.08 -55.86
CA LEU A 600 -28.48 -25.95 -56.68
C LEU A 600 -29.33 -26.44 -57.86
N ALA A 601 -30.57 -25.97 -57.93
CA ALA A 601 -31.45 -26.15 -59.06
C ALA A 601 -31.57 -24.83 -59.85
N ILE A 602 -31.24 -24.86 -61.13
CA ILE A 602 -31.34 -23.72 -62.04
C ILE A 602 -32.46 -24.01 -63.02
N ARG A 603 -33.50 -23.19 -63.01
CA ARG A 603 -34.60 -23.28 -63.97
C ARG A 603 -34.21 -22.55 -65.24
N VAL A 604 -34.21 -23.28 -66.35
CA VAL A 604 -33.83 -22.76 -67.65
C VAL A 604 -34.95 -22.99 -68.64
N THR A 605 -35.22 -22.01 -69.50
CA THR A 605 -36.11 -22.14 -70.64
C THR A 605 -35.29 -22.12 -71.93
N GLU A 606 -35.60 -23.03 -72.84
CA GLU A 606 -35.00 -23.06 -74.18
C GLU A 606 -35.95 -22.38 -75.16
N THR A 607 -35.47 -21.32 -75.80
CA THR A 607 -36.32 -20.44 -76.62
C THR A 607 -36.49 -20.91 -78.06
N THR A 608 -35.64 -21.83 -78.53
CA THR A 608 -35.77 -22.52 -79.81
C THR A 608 -36.13 -24.00 -79.59
N PRO A 609 -36.95 -24.62 -80.45
CA PRO A 609 -37.18 -26.06 -80.38
C PRO A 609 -35.83 -26.80 -80.37
N PRO A 610 -35.64 -27.82 -79.52
CA PRO A 610 -34.33 -28.41 -79.21
C PRO A 610 -33.72 -29.02 -80.46
N SER A 611 -32.94 -28.21 -81.19
CA SER A 611 -32.20 -28.65 -82.37
C SER A 611 -30.72 -28.72 -81.98
N SER A 612 -30.33 -29.84 -81.38
CA SER A 612 -28.92 -30.27 -81.23
C SER A 612 -27.96 -29.33 -80.48
N GLY A 613 -28.44 -28.24 -79.87
CA GLY A 613 -27.64 -27.38 -79.02
C GLY A 613 -27.27 -28.10 -77.73
N GLY A 614 -25.98 -28.15 -77.38
CA GLY A 614 -25.57 -28.61 -76.06
C GLY A 614 -25.73 -27.49 -75.04
N VAL A 615 -25.87 -27.82 -73.76
CA VAL A 615 -25.78 -26.82 -72.68
C VAL A 615 -24.34 -26.73 -72.21
N LEU A 616 -23.88 -25.50 -72.01
CA LEU A 616 -22.72 -25.18 -71.20
C LEU A 616 -23.22 -24.38 -69.99
N LEU A 617 -22.92 -24.87 -68.80
CA LEU A 617 -23.20 -24.19 -67.55
C LEU A 617 -21.87 -23.88 -66.85
N ASP A 618 -21.63 -22.60 -66.63
CA ASP A 618 -20.50 -22.08 -65.88
C ASP A 618 -21.03 -21.13 -64.80
N VAL A 619 -20.97 -21.59 -63.55
CA VAL A 619 -21.55 -20.90 -62.40
C VAL A 619 -20.47 -20.71 -61.37
N THR A 620 -20.32 -19.48 -60.90
CA THR A 620 -19.54 -19.16 -59.70
C THR A 620 -20.49 -18.88 -58.55
N LEU A 621 -20.35 -19.65 -57.50
CA LEU A 621 -20.95 -19.37 -56.20
C LEU A 621 -19.93 -18.58 -55.38
N THR A 622 -20.30 -17.41 -54.89
CA THR A 622 -19.49 -16.68 -53.91
C THR A 622 -20.16 -16.83 -52.55
N TYR A 623 -19.39 -17.19 -51.54
CA TYR A 623 -19.81 -17.22 -50.15
C TYR A 623 -18.76 -16.48 -49.33
N ARG A 624 -19.04 -16.21 -48.06
CA ARG A 624 -18.05 -15.61 -47.18
C ARG A 624 -17.64 -16.60 -46.11
N VAL A 625 -16.36 -16.60 -45.77
CA VAL A 625 -15.81 -17.32 -44.62
C VAL A 625 -15.18 -16.33 -43.65
N PRO A 626 -15.25 -16.58 -42.34
CA PRO A 626 -14.54 -15.79 -41.35
C PRO A 626 -13.02 -15.81 -41.64
N GLY A 627 -12.40 -14.64 -41.70
CA GLY A 627 -10.95 -14.46 -41.73
C GLY A 627 -10.29 -14.58 -40.35
N ALA A 628 -9.09 -14.01 -40.20
CA ALA A 628 -8.45 -13.93 -38.88
C ALA A 628 -9.21 -12.91 -38.01
N PRO A 629 -9.55 -13.24 -36.74
CA PRO A 629 -10.23 -12.31 -35.85
C PRO A 629 -9.36 -11.08 -35.54
N GLU A 630 -10.03 -9.94 -35.37
CA GLU A 630 -9.50 -8.65 -34.96
C GLU A 630 -10.28 -8.17 -33.73
N TYR A 631 -9.68 -7.33 -32.88
CA TYR A 631 -10.35 -6.73 -31.73
C TYR A 631 -10.65 -5.26 -32.03
N TRP A 632 -11.93 -4.88 -31.96
CA TRP A 632 -12.43 -3.53 -32.21
C TRP A 632 -12.98 -2.94 -30.90
N THR A 633 -12.96 -1.62 -30.74
CA THR A 633 -13.59 -0.95 -29.58
C THR A 633 -15.01 -0.50 -29.92
N VAL A 634 -15.99 -0.82 -29.08
CA VAL A 634 -17.35 -0.30 -29.17
C VAL A 634 -17.52 0.81 -28.16
N GLU A 635 -17.76 2.02 -28.65
CA GLU A 635 -18.12 3.18 -27.84
C GLU A 635 -19.64 3.24 -27.70
N HIS A 636 -20.14 2.94 -26.51
CA HIS A 636 -21.53 3.11 -26.12
C HIS A 636 -21.67 4.47 -25.45
N ARG A 637 -22.59 5.29 -25.95
CA ARG A 637 -22.97 6.54 -25.29
C ARG A 637 -24.37 6.39 -24.73
N ASP A 638 -24.60 6.85 -23.50
CA ASP A 638 -25.91 6.71 -22.83
C ASP A 638 -27.04 7.44 -23.56
N CYS A 639 -26.70 8.32 -24.50
CA CYS A 639 -27.63 8.91 -25.45
C CYS A 639 -28.08 7.95 -26.58
N GLY A 640 -27.78 6.65 -26.47
CA GLY A 640 -28.24 5.58 -27.36
C GLY A 640 -27.46 5.46 -28.68
N THR A 641 -26.24 5.99 -28.74
CA THR A 641 -25.39 5.86 -29.95
C THR A 641 -24.25 4.88 -29.71
N THR A 642 -24.20 3.83 -30.55
CA THR A 642 -23.11 2.84 -30.57
C THR A 642 -22.18 3.15 -31.75
N THR A 643 -20.88 3.29 -31.48
CA THR A 643 -19.86 3.50 -32.50
C THR A 643 -18.79 2.42 -32.40
N TYR A 644 -18.61 1.64 -33.47
CA TYR A 644 -17.51 0.68 -33.57
C TYR A 644 -16.25 1.40 -34.06
N ILE A 645 -15.10 1.11 -33.46
CA ILE A 645 -13.81 1.70 -33.77
C ILE A 645 -12.86 0.56 -34.14
N ASP A 646 -12.37 0.56 -35.39
CA ASP A 646 -11.40 -0.45 -35.84
C ASP A 646 -9.98 -0.17 -35.31
N PRO A 647 -9.03 -1.13 -35.42
CA PRO A 647 -7.64 -0.95 -34.94
C PRO A 647 -6.89 0.22 -35.56
N ASP A 648 -7.33 0.70 -36.73
CA ASP A 648 -6.77 1.87 -37.41
C ASP A 648 -7.41 3.19 -36.94
N GLY A 649 -8.39 3.14 -36.03
CA GLY A 649 -9.09 4.28 -35.44
C GLY A 649 -10.28 4.79 -36.25
N ASN A 650 -10.71 4.10 -37.32
CA ASN A 650 -11.90 4.50 -38.09
C ASN A 650 -13.18 4.18 -37.32
N ARG A 651 -14.16 5.07 -37.40
CA ARG A 651 -15.41 5.02 -36.61
C ARG A 651 -16.61 4.67 -37.48
N TYR A 652 -17.40 3.67 -37.08
CA TYR A 652 -18.61 3.19 -37.74
C TYR A 652 -19.81 3.33 -36.81
N GLN A 653 -20.69 4.30 -37.08
CA GLN A 653 -21.89 4.52 -36.27
C GLN A 653 -23.01 3.54 -36.62
N GLY A 654 -23.63 2.94 -35.60
CA GLY A 654 -24.87 2.16 -35.73
C GLY A 654 -24.71 0.71 -36.17
N GLY A 655 -23.48 0.21 -36.33
CA GLY A 655 -23.22 -1.20 -36.67
C GLY A 655 -21.82 -1.46 -37.21
N LEU A 656 -21.45 -2.74 -37.31
CA LEU A 656 -20.29 -3.17 -38.07
C LEU A 656 -20.49 -2.88 -39.57
N PRO A 657 -19.44 -2.47 -40.30
CA PRO A 657 -19.52 -2.28 -41.74
C PRO A 657 -19.75 -3.61 -42.48
N ASP A 658 -20.35 -3.54 -43.67
CA ASP A 658 -20.58 -4.69 -44.55
C ASP A 658 -19.27 -5.44 -44.83
N GLY A 659 -19.22 -6.72 -44.46
CA GLY A 659 -18.02 -7.55 -44.60
C GLY A 659 -17.25 -7.78 -43.31
N TYR A 660 -17.81 -7.43 -42.17
CA TYR A 660 -17.33 -7.81 -40.86
C TYR A 660 -18.48 -8.46 -40.07
N MET A 661 -18.16 -9.40 -39.17
CA MET A 661 -19.12 -10.00 -38.24
C MET A 661 -18.48 -10.16 -36.86
N ALA A 662 -19.27 -10.15 -35.79
CA ALA A 662 -18.75 -10.48 -34.46
C ALA A 662 -18.25 -11.94 -34.41
N CYS A 663 -17.12 -12.19 -33.73
CA CYS A 663 -16.63 -13.55 -33.49
C CYS A 663 -17.67 -14.27 -32.62
N GLY A 664 -18.31 -15.32 -33.17
CA GLY A 664 -19.40 -16.04 -32.49
C GLY A 664 -20.80 -15.82 -33.06
N GLY A 665 -20.92 -15.48 -34.35
CA GLY A 665 -22.21 -15.31 -35.01
C GLY A 665 -23.07 -16.58 -35.08
N GLY A 666 -24.06 -16.66 -34.19
CA GLY A 666 -25.23 -17.51 -34.31
C GLY A 666 -26.43 -16.85 -33.63
N SER A 667 -27.10 -15.94 -34.32
CA SER A 667 -28.31 -15.27 -33.82
C SER A 667 -29.48 -16.26 -33.70
N GLY A 668 -29.91 -16.54 -32.47
CA GLY A 668 -31.27 -17.01 -32.15
C GLY A 668 -31.43 -18.47 -31.71
N GLY A 669 -31.24 -18.73 -30.41
CA GLY A 669 -31.81 -19.89 -29.70
C GLY A 669 -30.79 -20.90 -29.14
N SER A 670 -30.51 -20.79 -27.84
CA SER A 670 -29.99 -21.81 -26.90
C SER A 670 -28.91 -22.81 -27.38
N ALA A 671 -27.72 -22.68 -26.78
CA ALA A 671 -26.58 -23.62 -26.64
C ALA A 671 -25.31 -23.20 -27.38
N ALA A 672 -24.44 -22.46 -26.68
CA ALA A 672 -23.04 -22.23 -27.07
C ALA A 672 -22.24 -23.56 -27.06
N PRO A 673 -21.18 -23.70 -27.87
CA PRO A 673 -20.27 -24.84 -27.79
C PRO A 673 -19.46 -24.72 -26.49
N CYS A 674 -19.78 -25.58 -25.54
CA CYS A 674 -19.21 -25.68 -24.22
C CYS A 674 -17.85 -26.41 -24.26
N GLY A 675 -16.87 -25.80 -24.93
CA GLY A 675 -15.48 -26.25 -24.92
C GLY A 675 -14.62 -25.24 -24.19
N ASP A 676 -14.50 -25.37 -22.88
CA ASP A 676 -13.58 -24.56 -22.08
C ASP A 676 -12.17 -25.17 -22.12
N THR A 677 -11.13 -24.35 -22.07
CA THR A 677 -9.73 -24.81 -22.05
C THR A 677 -8.95 -24.09 -20.98
N GLU A 678 -8.43 -24.86 -20.03
CA GLU A 678 -7.65 -24.39 -18.89
C GLU A 678 -6.18 -24.81 -19.07
N THR A 679 -5.23 -23.96 -18.69
CA THR A 679 -3.79 -24.29 -18.69
C THR A 679 -3.25 -24.19 -17.26
N LEU A 680 -2.68 -25.28 -16.76
CA LEU A 680 -2.14 -25.42 -15.42
C LEU A 680 -0.61 -25.51 -15.48
N VAL A 681 0.10 -24.83 -14.57
CA VAL A 681 1.53 -25.11 -14.34
C VAL A 681 1.63 -26.23 -13.32
N LEU A 682 2.29 -27.33 -13.68
CA LEU A 682 2.47 -28.50 -12.82
C LEU A 682 3.95 -28.85 -12.68
N CYS A 683 4.27 -29.55 -11.60
CA CYS A 683 5.58 -30.09 -11.32
C CYS A 683 5.55 -31.61 -11.48
N ASP A 684 6.45 -32.11 -12.31
CA ASP A 684 6.74 -33.53 -12.43
C ASP A 684 7.85 -33.92 -11.45
N THR A 685 7.48 -34.62 -10.38
CA THR A 685 8.44 -35.12 -9.39
C THR A 685 8.88 -36.53 -9.77
N ALA A 686 10.10 -36.65 -10.30
CA ALA A 686 10.73 -37.93 -10.64
C ALA A 686 11.00 -38.79 -9.39
N ALA A 687 11.21 -40.09 -9.57
CA ALA A 687 11.43 -41.03 -8.47
C ALA A 687 12.71 -40.78 -7.64
N ASP A 688 13.63 -39.96 -8.15
CA ASP A 688 14.85 -39.52 -7.46
C ASP A 688 14.69 -38.19 -6.71
N GLY A 689 13.49 -37.60 -6.74
CA GLY A 689 13.18 -36.31 -6.12
C GLY A 689 13.45 -35.10 -7.02
N THR A 690 13.90 -35.29 -8.26
CA THR A 690 14.05 -34.19 -9.22
C THR A 690 12.67 -33.65 -9.61
N VAL A 691 12.47 -32.34 -9.45
CA VAL A 691 11.22 -31.67 -9.79
C VAL A 691 11.40 -30.89 -11.10
N THR A 692 10.57 -31.15 -12.10
CA THR A 692 10.59 -30.44 -13.40
C THR A 692 9.26 -29.78 -13.66
N GLN A 693 9.24 -28.48 -13.92
CA GLN A 693 8.01 -27.74 -14.24
C GLN A 693 7.59 -27.93 -15.70
N PHE A 694 6.28 -28.00 -15.93
CA PHE A 694 5.68 -28.10 -17.27
C PHE A 694 4.27 -27.49 -17.28
N LEU A 695 3.72 -27.23 -18.46
CA LEU A 695 2.34 -26.75 -18.64
C LEU A 695 1.43 -27.91 -19.04
N ARG A 696 0.25 -27.99 -18.42
CA ARG A 696 -0.81 -28.94 -18.77
C ARG A 696 -2.04 -28.18 -19.24
N ARG A 697 -2.43 -28.38 -20.49
CA ARG A 697 -3.67 -27.87 -21.06
C ARG A 697 -4.77 -28.92 -20.96
N LEU A 698 -5.86 -28.59 -20.26
CA LEU A 698 -7.08 -29.39 -20.14
C LEU A 698 -8.15 -28.75 -21.02
N THR A 699 -8.73 -29.50 -21.95
CA THR A 699 -9.92 -29.06 -22.68
C THR A 699 -11.11 -29.85 -22.17
N TYR A 700 -12.15 -29.17 -21.75
CA TYR A 700 -13.38 -29.76 -21.23
C TYR A 700 -14.41 -29.93 -22.35
N ASP A 701 -15.23 -30.97 -22.26
CA ASP A 701 -16.42 -31.13 -23.11
C ASP A 701 -17.64 -30.43 -22.51
N CYS A 702 -18.76 -30.55 -23.23
CA CYS A 702 -20.02 -29.93 -22.86
C CYS A 702 -20.66 -30.45 -21.56
N THR A 703 -20.08 -31.48 -20.93
CA THR A 703 -20.51 -32.00 -19.64
C THR A 703 -19.61 -31.52 -18.49
N GLY A 704 -18.55 -30.77 -18.80
CA GLY A 704 -17.50 -30.41 -17.85
C GLY A 704 -16.49 -31.54 -17.61
N GLU A 705 -16.52 -32.61 -18.41
CA GLU A 705 -15.49 -33.67 -18.34
C GLU A 705 -14.28 -33.28 -19.19
N VAL A 706 -13.06 -33.62 -18.74
CA VAL A 706 -11.83 -33.37 -19.50
C VAL A 706 -11.84 -34.23 -20.77
N ALA A 707 -12.01 -33.59 -21.92
CA ALA A 707 -11.98 -34.20 -23.24
C ALA A 707 -10.55 -34.54 -23.69
N THR A 708 -9.60 -33.62 -23.48
CA THR A 708 -8.19 -33.81 -23.87
C THR A 708 -7.23 -33.16 -22.89
N THR A 709 -6.05 -33.77 -22.75
CA THR A 709 -4.92 -33.24 -21.98
C THR A 709 -3.71 -33.13 -22.88
N VAL A 710 -3.05 -31.97 -22.89
CA VAL A 710 -1.81 -31.73 -23.65
C VAL A 710 -0.77 -31.16 -22.69
N ASP A 711 0.35 -31.87 -22.53
CA ASP A 711 1.47 -31.44 -21.70
C ASP A 711 2.57 -30.84 -22.59
N THR A 712 3.06 -29.65 -22.26
CA THR A 712 4.16 -28.96 -22.94
C THR A 712 5.20 -28.47 -21.94
N GLU A 713 6.39 -28.12 -22.39
CA GLU A 713 7.35 -27.35 -21.60
C GLU A 713 6.74 -25.97 -21.27
N LEU A 714 7.44 -25.18 -20.45
CA LEU A 714 6.99 -23.83 -20.05
C LEU A 714 6.85 -22.85 -21.24
N ASP A 715 7.36 -23.21 -22.42
CA ASP A 715 7.19 -22.45 -23.65
C ASP A 715 5.80 -22.61 -24.32
N GLY A 716 4.94 -23.49 -23.78
CA GLY A 716 3.59 -23.72 -24.27
C GLY A 716 3.48 -24.43 -25.63
N THR A 717 4.60 -24.89 -26.21
CA THR A 717 4.63 -25.43 -27.58
C THR A 717 5.42 -26.72 -27.72
N THR A 718 6.50 -26.90 -26.96
CA THR A 718 7.33 -28.11 -26.99
C THR A 718 6.64 -29.21 -26.19
N PRO A 719 6.27 -30.37 -26.77
CA PRO A 719 5.58 -31.42 -26.03
C PRO A 719 6.41 -31.94 -24.85
N TYR A 720 5.78 -32.06 -23.68
CA TYR A 720 6.40 -32.57 -22.46
C TYR A 720 5.81 -33.94 -22.09
N THR A 721 6.67 -34.87 -21.65
CA THR A 721 6.24 -36.19 -21.18
C THR A 721 6.55 -36.30 -19.69
N VAL A 722 5.50 -36.39 -18.87
CA VAL A 722 5.62 -36.60 -17.42
C VAL A 722 6.34 -37.92 -17.15
N ALA A 723 7.51 -37.84 -16.52
CA ALA A 723 8.39 -38.95 -16.16
C ALA A 723 8.14 -39.48 -14.73
N GLY A 724 7.55 -38.67 -13.86
CA GLY A 724 7.26 -38.95 -12.46
C GLY A 724 5.81 -38.67 -12.07
N THR A 725 5.59 -38.10 -10.88
CA THR A 725 4.26 -37.73 -10.39
C THR A 725 4.01 -36.26 -10.68
N ALA A 726 3.08 -35.97 -11.60
CA ALA A 726 2.59 -34.61 -11.83
C ALA A 726 1.75 -34.14 -10.63
N GLY A 727 2.18 -33.08 -9.96
CA GLY A 727 1.47 -32.42 -8.87
C GLY A 727 1.62 -30.91 -8.93
N VAL A 728 0.95 -30.19 -8.03
CA VAL A 728 1.18 -28.76 -7.87
C VAL A 728 2.62 -28.57 -7.37
N CYS A 729 3.33 -27.57 -7.91
CA CYS A 729 4.68 -27.27 -7.49
C CYS A 729 4.70 -26.88 -6.00
N SER A 730 5.23 -27.77 -5.17
CA SER A 730 5.55 -27.47 -3.77
C SER A 730 6.77 -26.56 -3.75
N SER A 731 6.62 -25.29 -3.41
CA SER A 731 7.76 -24.43 -3.07
C SER A 731 8.42 -24.99 -1.81
N ASP A 732 9.71 -25.32 -1.88
CA ASP A 732 10.51 -25.59 -0.69
C ASP A 732 10.36 -24.41 0.29
N ALA A 733 9.96 -24.72 1.53
CA ALA A 733 9.62 -23.73 2.55
C ALA A 733 10.80 -22.79 2.82
N GLU A 734 10.63 -21.51 2.51
CA GLU A 734 11.51 -20.47 3.02
C GLU A 734 11.28 -20.37 4.55
N PRO A 735 12.33 -20.39 5.39
CA PRO A 735 12.17 -20.35 6.84
C PRO A 735 11.48 -19.04 7.24
N CYS A 736 10.37 -19.15 7.95
CA CYS A 736 9.50 -18.03 8.25
C CYS A 736 10.17 -17.07 9.25
N ARG A 737 10.11 -15.75 8.99
CA ARG A 737 10.71 -14.70 9.82
C ARG A 737 9.69 -13.65 10.25
N ASN A 738 9.60 -13.37 11.55
CA ASN A 738 8.82 -12.29 12.16
C ASN A 738 9.71 -11.11 12.54
N THR A 739 9.34 -9.89 12.15
CA THR A 739 10.08 -8.67 12.53
C THR A 739 9.27 -7.81 13.49
N SER A 740 9.89 -7.34 14.57
CA SER A 740 9.31 -6.39 15.53
C SER A 740 10.25 -5.24 15.82
N THR A 741 9.70 -4.04 16.02
CA THR A 741 10.49 -2.84 16.38
C THR A 741 10.19 -2.46 17.83
N LEU A 742 11.23 -2.34 18.64
CA LEU A 742 11.16 -2.02 20.06
C LEU A 742 11.93 -0.73 20.34
N LEU A 743 11.31 0.23 21.01
CA LEU A 743 12.04 1.37 21.57
C LEU A 743 12.84 0.90 22.78
N VAL A 744 14.16 1.00 22.70
CA VAL A 744 15.10 0.60 23.75
C VAL A 744 16.12 1.71 23.99
N CYS A 745 16.88 1.59 25.06
CA CYS A 745 17.93 2.53 25.42
C CYS A 745 19.28 1.80 25.44
N ASP A 746 20.28 2.43 24.84
CA ASP A 746 21.68 2.03 24.99
C ASP A 746 22.22 2.55 26.32
N LEU A 747 22.20 1.68 27.34
CA LEU A 747 22.64 2.00 28.69
C LEU A 747 24.17 1.96 28.75
N PRO A 748 24.84 3.09 29.01
CA PRO A 748 26.29 3.14 28.98
C PRO A 748 26.89 2.19 30.03
N THR A 749 27.85 1.35 29.60
CA THR A 749 28.56 0.39 30.47
C THR A 749 29.88 0.95 31.02
N GLY A 750 30.26 2.15 30.56
CA GLY A 750 31.49 2.83 30.96
C GLY A 750 31.44 3.54 32.31
N GLY A 751 30.32 3.49 33.03
CA GLY A 751 30.12 4.22 34.28
C GLY A 751 30.99 3.75 35.45
N THR A 752 31.50 2.52 35.44
CA THR A 752 32.33 1.98 36.54
C THR A 752 33.73 1.55 36.07
N PRO A 753 34.57 2.47 35.57
CA PRO A 753 35.91 2.14 35.11
C PRO A 753 36.80 1.72 36.29
N THR A 754 37.71 0.77 36.06
CA THR A 754 38.73 0.41 37.05
C THR A 754 39.70 1.59 37.24
N PRO A 755 39.83 2.16 38.45
CA PRO A 755 40.74 3.28 38.67
C PRO A 755 42.20 2.81 38.65
N THR A 756 43.07 3.66 38.12
CA THR A 756 44.53 3.58 38.27
C THR A 756 44.92 4.32 39.54
N VAL A 757 45.62 3.62 40.44
CA VAL A 757 46.10 4.17 41.72
C VAL A 757 47.62 4.30 41.65
N THR A 758 48.15 5.51 41.66
CA THR A 758 49.57 5.80 41.47
C THR A 758 50.17 6.43 42.72
N ASP A 759 51.25 5.83 43.24
CA ASP A 759 51.96 6.33 44.41
C ASP A 759 52.47 7.77 44.19
N THR A 760 52.30 8.64 45.17
CA THR A 760 52.66 10.07 45.09
C THR A 760 53.19 10.59 46.43
N ASP A 761 53.81 11.77 46.43
CA ASP A 761 54.39 12.34 47.65
C ASP A 761 53.29 12.81 48.62
N PRO A 762 53.17 12.22 49.83
CA PRO A 762 52.16 12.63 50.81
C PRO A 762 52.35 14.05 51.34
N ASN A 763 53.56 14.63 51.22
CA ASN A 763 53.83 15.99 51.71
C ASN A 763 53.00 17.06 50.98
N ALA A 764 52.53 16.77 49.76
CA ALA A 764 51.67 17.68 49.00
C ALA A 764 50.27 17.86 49.63
N TYR A 765 49.82 16.90 50.43
CA TYR A 765 48.46 16.88 51.01
C TYR A 765 48.45 17.13 52.51
N VAL A 766 49.45 16.59 53.21
CA VAL A 766 49.58 16.68 54.67
C VAL A 766 50.98 17.19 55.04
N GLY A 767 51.14 18.50 54.91
CA GLY A 767 52.38 19.20 55.27
C GLY A 767 52.41 19.62 56.74
N GLY A 768 53.47 19.21 57.45
CA GLY A 768 53.80 19.73 58.78
C GLY A 768 54.20 18.63 59.77
N PRO A 769 55.22 18.86 60.62
CA PRO A 769 55.51 17.93 61.70
C PRO A 769 54.24 17.69 62.53
N PRO A 770 53.95 16.44 62.94
CA PRO A 770 54.85 15.29 62.98
C PRO A 770 54.83 14.32 61.77
N THR A 771 54.35 14.72 60.58
CA THR A 771 54.28 13.79 59.44
C THR A 771 55.65 13.50 58.81
N VAL A 772 55.91 12.23 58.49
CA VAL A 772 57.10 11.75 57.78
C VAL A 772 56.68 10.71 56.74
N PRO A 773 57.03 10.85 55.44
CA PRO A 773 56.69 9.85 54.44
C PRO A 773 57.24 8.45 54.78
N VAL A 774 56.53 7.41 54.38
CA VAL A 774 57.05 6.03 54.43
C VAL A 774 58.20 5.87 53.44
N PRO A 775 59.39 5.39 53.88
CA PRO A 775 60.52 5.21 52.98
C PRO A 775 60.20 4.23 51.85
N GLY A 776 60.42 4.67 50.60
CA GLY A 776 60.13 3.86 49.41
C GLY A 776 58.68 3.89 48.95
N GLY A 777 57.81 4.70 49.57
CA GLY A 777 56.41 4.83 49.18
C GLY A 777 55.54 3.66 49.66
N ALA A 778 54.36 3.53 49.06
CA ALA A 778 53.38 2.51 49.39
C ALA A 778 52.83 1.77 48.15
N ALA A 779 53.54 1.79 47.02
CA ALA A 779 53.18 1.10 45.78
C ALA A 779 52.66 -0.34 45.97
N ALA A 780 53.28 -1.12 46.87
CA ALA A 780 52.86 -2.50 47.16
C ALA A 780 51.46 -2.60 47.81
N LEU A 781 51.05 -1.60 48.60
CA LEU A 781 49.70 -1.50 49.16
C LEU A 781 48.70 -1.17 48.06
N TRP A 782 49.00 -0.15 47.23
CA TRP A 782 48.13 0.34 46.17
C TRP A 782 47.80 -0.72 45.11
N SER A 783 48.72 -1.66 44.89
CA SER A 783 48.50 -2.82 44.00
C SER A 783 47.78 -3.99 44.67
N GLY A 784 47.07 -3.76 45.79
CA GLY A 784 46.31 -4.78 46.54
C GLY A 784 47.14 -5.66 47.48
N GLY A 785 48.43 -5.37 47.64
CA GLY A 785 49.31 -6.08 48.57
C GLY A 785 49.15 -5.60 50.01
N SER A 786 50.21 -5.78 50.81
CA SER A 786 50.24 -5.28 52.19
C SER A 786 51.57 -4.60 52.49
N ILE A 787 51.54 -3.67 53.45
CA ILE A 787 52.72 -3.00 53.98
C ILE A 787 52.66 -3.00 55.50
N THR A 788 53.81 -3.24 56.13
CA THR A 788 53.97 -3.12 57.58
C THR A 788 54.84 -1.91 57.88
N ILE A 789 54.27 -0.95 58.59
CA ILE A 789 54.95 0.23 59.11
C ILE A 789 55.44 -0.12 60.51
N GLY A 790 56.75 -0.21 60.69
CA GLY A 790 57.39 -0.48 61.98
C GLY A 790 57.28 0.71 62.96
N PRO A 791 57.47 0.46 64.26
CA PRO A 791 57.52 1.53 65.24
C PRO A 791 58.79 2.36 65.07
N ASP A 792 58.67 3.68 65.18
CA ASP A 792 59.84 4.56 65.15
C ASP A 792 60.61 4.47 66.49
N PRO A 793 61.96 4.49 66.46
CA PRO A 793 62.76 4.23 67.66
C PRO A 793 62.83 5.43 68.62
N ALA A 794 62.44 6.62 68.16
CA ALA A 794 62.57 7.90 68.85
C ALA A 794 61.49 8.88 68.33
N PRO A 795 61.13 9.92 69.10
CA PRO A 795 60.29 10.98 68.55
C PRO A 795 61.01 11.64 67.38
N GLY A 796 60.25 12.11 66.40
CA GLY A 796 60.78 12.85 65.27
C GLY A 796 61.37 14.21 65.70
N PRO A 797 61.66 15.10 64.74
CA PRO A 797 62.09 16.47 65.03
C PRO A 797 61.03 17.29 65.80
N HIS A 798 59.80 16.78 65.94
CA HIS A 798 58.75 17.36 66.76
C HIS A 798 58.61 16.61 68.10
N PRO A 799 58.46 17.31 69.24
CA PRO A 799 58.39 16.67 70.57
C PRO A 799 57.12 15.82 70.80
N SER A 800 56.17 15.81 69.86
CA SER A 800 54.83 15.19 70.03
C SER A 800 54.53 14.02 69.08
N GLY A 801 55.53 13.41 68.44
CA GLY A 801 55.33 12.13 67.75
C GLY A 801 55.92 11.99 66.34
N VAL A 802 55.65 10.86 65.68
CA VAL A 802 55.99 10.52 64.29
C VAL A 802 54.79 9.88 63.63
N VAL A 803 54.19 10.55 62.64
CA VAL A 803 53.13 9.97 61.82
C VAL A 803 53.70 9.58 60.47
N ARG A 804 53.71 8.29 60.17
CA ARG A 804 54.14 7.77 58.87
C ARG A 804 53.03 7.94 57.85
N THR A 805 53.30 8.70 56.80
CA THR A 805 52.31 9.04 55.75
C THR A 805 52.65 8.42 54.40
N MET A 806 51.60 8.18 53.61
CA MET A 806 51.66 7.70 52.24
C MET A 806 50.47 8.25 51.46
N ALA A 807 50.63 8.48 50.16
CA ALA A 807 49.57 8.97 49.32
C ALA A 807 49.58 8.30 47.95
N ALA A 808 48.41 8.21 47.32
CA ALA A 808 48.28 7.83 45.93
C ALA A 808 47.25 8.72 45.23
N THR A 809 47.53 9.10 43.99
CA THR A 809 46.51 9.69 43.11
C THR A 809 45.62 8.59 42.55
N VAL A 810 44.32 8.84 42.52
CA VAL A 810 43.28 7.97 41.95
C VAL A 810 42.82 8.63 40.66
N GLN A 811 42.96 7.90 39.55
CA GLN A 811 42.57 8.38 38.22
C GLN A 811 41.74 7.31 37.53
N ALA A 812 40.62 7.69 36.91
CA ALA A 812 39.81 6.77 36.14
C ALA A 812 39.44 7.39 34.79
N ALA A 813 39.39 6.59 33.72
CA ALA A 813 39.02 7.09 32.40
C ALA A 813 37.58 7.64 32.44
N ARG A 814 37.40 8.88 31.98
CA ARG A 814 36.08 9.50 31.91
C ARG A 814 35.29 8.89 30.75
N PRO A 815 34.03 8.46 30.96
CA PRO A 815 33.18 8.03 29.86
C PRO A 815 32.87 9.20 28.90
N SER A 816 32.37 8.88 27.70
CA SER A 816 31.97 9.90 26.72
C SER A 816 30.80 10.77 27.18
N CYS A 817 29.97 10.26 28.09
CA CYS A 817 28.86 10.98 28.71
C CYS A 817 28.81 10.71 30.22
N ASP A 818 28.70 11.78 30.99
CA ASP A 818 28.41 11.82 32.43
C ASP A 818 27.77 13.16 32.81
N THR A 819 27.20 13.24 34.02
CA THR A 819 26.57 14.46 34.57
C THR A 819 27.57 15.50 35.08
N GLY A 820 28.88 15.28 34.88
CA GLY A 820 29.95 16.08 35.47
C GLY A 820 30.42 15.59 36.85
N THR A 821 29.83 14.53 37.39
CA THR A 821 30.11 14.00 38.74
C THR A 821 30.57 12.55 38.71
N ALA A 822 31.50 12.19 39.60
CA ALA A 822 31.91 10.82 39.85
C ALA A 822 31.92 10.52 41.35
N HIS A 823 31.43 9.35 41.74
CA HIS A 823 31.53 8.82 43.08
C HIS A 823 32.84 8.04 43.25
N VAL A 824 33.62 8.36 44.28
CA VAL A 824 34.88 7.66 44.59
C VAL A 824 34.77 7.05 45.97
N LYS A 825 35.05 5.76 46.08
CA LYS A 825 35.09 5.01 47.33
C LYS A 825 36.42 4.30 47.50
N LEU A 826 37.08 4.53 48.62
CA LEU A 826 38.37 3.94 48.96
C LEU A 826 38.24 3.13 50.24
N SER A 827 38.86 1.96 50.31
CA SER A 827 38.92 1.18 51.55
C SER A 827 40.29 0.57 51.80
N VAL A 828 40.61 0.31 53.07
CA VAL A 828 41.87 -0.32 53.51
C VAL A 828 41.67 -1.06 54.82
N ASP A 829 42.21 -2.27 54.91
CA ASP A 829 42.27 -3.01 56.16
C ASP A 829 43.48 -2.57 56.97
N VAL A 830 43.28 -2.32 58.26
CA VAL A 830 44.28 -1.79 59.18
C VAL A 830 44.38 -2.70 60.40
N ALA A 831 45.60 -3.07 60.78
CA ALA A 831 45.90 -3.82 61.99
C ALA A 831 46.99 -3.15 62.82
N GLN A 832 46.72 -2.93 64.12
CA GLN A 832 47.69 -2.41 65.07
C GLN A 832 48.47 -3.61 65.67
N LEU A 833 49.78 -3.68 65.42
CA LEU A 833 50.64 -4.82 65.76
C LEU A 833 51.46 -4.64 67.06
N GLY A 834 51.36 -3.49 67.72
CA GLY A 834 52.15 -3.13 68.90
C GLY A 834 53.51 -2.50 68.56
N PRO A 835 54.49 -2.47 69.50
CA PRO A 835 54.52 -3.16 70.77
C PRO A 835 53.72 -2.50 71.90
N THR A 836 53.25 -1.26 71.74
CA THR A 836 52.41 -0.57 72.73
C THR A 836 51.05 -0.22 72.14
N ALA A 837 50.07 0.12 72.98
CA ALA A 837 48.82 0.70 72.52
C ALA A 837 49.08 2.11 71.96
N ALA A 838 48.28 2.51 70.98
CA ALA A 838 48.38 3.84 70.40
C ALA A 838 47.83 4.91 71.37
N CYS A 839 48.19 6.17 71.11
CA CYS A 839 47.76 7.29 71.93
C CYS A 839 46.97 8.32 71.12
N GLY A 840 45.88 8.85 71.68
CA GLY A 840 45.10 9.89 71.01
C GLY A 840 44.53 9.44 69.66
N PRO A 841 44.43 10.34 68.66
CA PRO A 841 44.14 10.00 67.27
C PRO A 841 45.34 9.28 66.63
N THR A 842 45.12 8.06 66.15
CA THR A 842 46.21 7.10 65.90
C THR A 842 46.53 6.89 64.42
N GLY A 843 45.67 7.43 63.55
CA GLY A 843 45.85 7.43 62.11
C GLY A 843 44.58 7.83 61.35
N TRP A 844 44.63 7.76 60.04
CA TRP A 844 43.53 8.13 59.15
C TRP A 844 43.68 7.54 57.74
N LEU A 845 42.54 7.40 57.08
CA LEU A 845 42.37 7.39 55.63
C LEU A 845 41.63 8.68 55.24
N MET A 846 42.18 9.46 54.32
CA MET A 846 41.61 10.72 53.84
C MET A 846 41.45 10.68 52.32
N LEU A 847 40.39 11.33 51.83
CA LEU A 847 40.16 11.60 50.41
C LEU A 847 40.36 13.10 50.13
N PHE A 848 41.12 13.42 49.09
CA PHE A 848 41.42 14.79 48.65
C PHE A 848 40.99 15.03 47.20
N ASN A 849 40.62 16.27 46.89
CA ASN A 849 40.58 16.81 45.52
C ASN A 849 41.63 17.92 45.42
N GLY A 850 42.69 17.70 44.63
CA GLY A 850 43.91 18.48 44.69
C GLY A 850 44.49 18.42 46.10
N THR A 851 44.68 19.57 46.73
CA THR A 851 45.15 19.66 48.13
C THR A 851 44.02 19.86 49.15
N THR A 852 42.77 19.85 48.72
CA THR A 852 41.60 20.08 49.59
C THR A 852 41.06 18.75 50.11
N ARG A 853 41.02 18.57 51.43
CA ARG A 853 40.46 17.35 52.04
C ARG A 853 38.93 17.35 51.92
N ILE A 854 38.37 16.30 51.34
CA ILE A 854 36.93 16.09 51.16
C ILE A 854 36.34 15.38 52.36
N THR A 855 36.86 14.18 52.68
CA THR A 855 36.35 13.33 53.75
C THR A 855 37.49 12.53 54.40
N HIS A 856 37.24 11.95 55.58
CA HIS A 856 38.21 11.09 56.27
C HIS A 856 37.54 10.12 57.24
N GLN A 857 38.19 8.98 57.47
CA GLN A 857 37.89 8.05 58.55
C GLN A 857 39.18 7.74 59.34
N ALA A 858 39.04 7.53 60.65
CA ALA A 858 40.16 7.21 61.53
C ALA A 858 39.86 5.91 62.33
N PRO A 859 40.90 5.16 62.74
CA PRO A 859 40.75 4.16 63.79
C PRO A 859 40.25 4.77 65.10
N PRO A 860 39.74 3.96 66.05
CA PRO A 860 39.43 4.43 67.38
C PRO A 860 40.63 5.14 68.05
N ASN A 861 40.32 6.20 68.80
CA ASN A 861 41.33 6.84 69.64
C ASN A 861 41.91 5.82 70.63
N ASN A 862 43.22 5.87 70.84
CA ASN A 862 43.96 4.92 71.67
C ASN A 862 43.78 3.45 71.24
N ALA A 863 43.84 3.18 69.93
CA ALA A 863 43.70 1.84 69.37
C ALA A 863 44.59 0.82 70.13
N PRO A 864 43.99 -0.24 70.73
CA PRO A 864 44.74 -1.23 71.50
C PRO A 864 45.58 -2.14 70.62
N ILE A 865 46.54 -2.84 71.23
CA ILE A 865 47.34 -3.86 70.55
C ILE A 865 46.43 -4.96 70.01
N GLY A 866 46.61 -5.32 68.73
CA GLY A 866 45.78 -6.31 68.04
C GLY A 866 44.46 -5.76 67.52
N TRP A 867 44.20 -4.45 67.63
CA TRP A 867 43.04 -3.84 66.98
C TRP A 867 43.11 -4.05 65.47
N THR A 868 41.98 -4.41 64.86
CA THR A 868 41.81 -4.53 63.42
C THR A 868 40.53 -3.82 62.99
N GLY A 869 40.52 -3.25 61.79
CA GLY A 869 39.33 -2.66 61.20
C GLY A 869 39.57 -2.19 59.77
N THR A 870 38.49 -2.08 59.01
CA THR A 870 38.50 -1.50 57.67
C THR A 870 38.15 -0.01 57.76
N LEU A 871 39.00 0.84 57.19
CA LEU A 871 38.68 2.26 57.00
C LEU A 871 38.16 2.46 55.59
N THR A 872 37.05 3.18 55.44
CA THR A 872 36.37 3.48 54.19
C THR A 872 36.09 4.97 54.10
N VAL A 873 36.41 5.59 52.97
CA VAL A 873 36.01 6.96 52.67
C VAL A 873 35.34 6.99 51.32
N GLU A 874 34.26 7.73 51.19
CA GLU A 874 33.56 7.92 49.93
C GLU A 874 33.03 9.35 49.78
N ALA A 875 33.03 9.87 48.56
CA ALA A 875 32.46 11.17 48.24
C ALA A 875 32.21 11.30 46.73
N ASP A 876 31.28 12.19 46.37
CA ASP A 876 31.12 12.67 45.01
C ASP A 876 32.15 13.77 44.72
N VAL A 877 32.79 13.68 43.56
CA VAL A 877 33.84 14.58 43.10
C VAL A 877 33.57 14.99 41.64
N PRO A 878 34.12 16.12 41.17
CA PRO A 878 34.01 16.48 39.76
C PRO A 878 34.64 15.41 38.86
N ALA A 879 33.89 14.95 37.86
CA ALA A 879 34.31 13.91 36.92
C ALA A 879 35.63 14.27 36.21
N ALA A 880 35.81 15.54 35.85
CA ALA A 880 37.03 16.05 35.24
C ALA A 880 38.26 15.95 36.16
N ASP A 881 38.08 16.15 37.46
CA ASP A 881 39.18 16.11 38.44
C ASP A 881 39.65 14.67 38.68
N LEU A 882 38.71 13.71 38.73
CA LEU A 882 39.03 12.28 38.74
C LEU A 882 39.76 11.86 37.47
N ALA A 883 39.29 12.29 36.30
CA ALA A 883 39.91 11.98 35.02
C ALA A 883 41.32 12.57 34.88
N ALA A 884 41.56 13.75 35.47
CA ALA A 884 42.85 14.43 35.50
C ALA A 884 43.80 13.89 36.59
N GLY A 885 43.37 12.93 37.42
CA GLY A 885 44.18 12.37 38.51
C GLY A 885 44.41 13.33 39.68
N GLN A 886 43.49 14.28 39.90
CA GLN A 886 43.56 15.22 41.02
C GLN A 886 43.02 14.64 42.33
N ILE A 887 42.31 13.52 42.26
CA ILE A 887 41.78 12.84 43.45
C ILE A 887 42.91 12.05 44.11
N ALA A 888 43.05 12.16 45.43
CA ALA A 888 44.10 11.45 46.15
C ALA A 888 43.62 10.74 47.42
N ALA A 889 44.12 9.53 47.60
CA ALA A 889 44.05 8.76 48.83
C ALA A 889 45.26 9.11 49.69
N VAL A 890 45.06 9.49 50.96
CA VAL A 890 46.16 9.77 51.89
C VAL A 890 45.96 9.00 53.18
N LEU A 891 46.95 8.18 53.54
CA LEU A 891 46.99 7.49 54.81
C LEU A 891 48.08 8.05 55.70
N GLY A 892 47.81 8.11 56.99
CA GLY A 892 48.78 8.48 58.01
C GLY A 892 48.54 7.65 59.26
N PHE A 893 49.59 7.05 59.82
CA PHE A 893 49.49 6.30 61.07
C PHE A 893 50.63 6.67 61.99
N ASP A 894 50.31 6.88 63.25
CA ASP A 894 51.30 7.19 64.26
C ASP A 894 52.19 5.97 64.51
N THR A 895 53.51 6.13 64.49
CA THR A 895 54.50 5.09 64.80
C THR A 895 55.28 5.39 66.07
N TYR A 896 55.14 6.60 66.61
CA TYR A 896 55.71 7.03 67.88
C TYR A 896 54.90 8.22 68.44
N ASP A 897 54.35 8.10 69.64
CA ASP A 897 53.73 9.20 70.38
C ASP A 897 54.08 9.14 71.88
N SER A 898 53.52 10.01 72.72
CA SER A 898 53.58 9.95 74.17
C SER A 898 52.31 10.47 74.85
N CYS A 899 51.58 9.57 75.51
CA CYS A 899 50.32 9.91 76.20
C CYS A 899 50.46 10.83 77.41
N ASP A 900 51.59 10.76 78.09
CA ASP A 900 51.90 11.49 79.31
C ASP A 900 53.06 12.49 79.10
N GLY A 901 53.54 12.63 77.85
CA GLY A 901 54.71 13.42 77.49
C GLY A 901 56.06 12.85 77.98
N ILE A 902 56.08 11.62 78.53
CA ILE A 902 57.27 11.00 79.14
C ILE A 902 57.48 9.57 78.60
N THR A 903 56.43 8.77 78.56
CA THR A 903 56.42 7.37 78.13
C THR A 903 56.17 7.28 76.63
N ALA A 904 57.11 6.66 75.92
CA ALA A 904 56.99 6.44 74.48
C ALA A 904 55.92 5.39 74.17
N ALA A 905 54.86 5.79 73.46
CA ALA A 905 53.93 4.91 72.78
C ALA A 905 54.49 4.60 71.39
N ARG A 906 55.04 3.40 71.21
CA ARG A 906 55.56 2.89 69.95
C ARG A 906 54.57 1.94 69.31
N THR A 907 54.17 2.25 68.09
CA THR A 907 53.08 1.58 67.40
C THR A 907 53.54 1.12 66.02
N SER A 908 53.06 -0.04 65.62
CA SER A 908 53.32 -0.64 64.33
C SER A 908 51.99 -0.98 63.70
N TRP A 909 51.88 -0.75 62.40
CA TRP A 909 50.64 -0.90 61.67
C TRP A 909 50.87 -1.78 60.45
N GLN A 910 49.99 -2.74 60.22
CA GLN A 910 49.87 -3.42 58.94
C GLN A 910 48.66 -2.87 58.20
N LEU A 911 48.87 -2.54 56.94
CA LEU A 911 47.85 -2.08 56.01
C LEU A 911 47.75 -3.12 54.89
N SER A 912 46.54 -3.51 54.50
CA SER A 912 46.30 -4.51 53.47
C SER A 912 44.98 -4.28 52.74
N ALA A 913 44.75 -5.04 51.67
CA ALA A 913 43.47 -5.08 50.96
C ALA A 913 42.96 -3.69 50.56
N PHE A 914 43.85 -2.82 50.10
CA PHE A 914 43.44 -1.51 49.60
C PHE A 914 42.58 -1.70 48.35
N THR A 915 41.41 -1.06 48.34
CA THR A 915 40.52 -1.00 47.17
C THR A 915 40.19 0.44 46.83
N ALA A 916 40.05 0.71 45.53
CA ALA A 916 39.52 1.95 45.00
C ALA A 916 38.41 1.60 44.00
N GLU A 917 37.22 2.14 44.22
CA GLU A 917 36.04 2.00 43.38
C GLU A 917 35.66 3.39 42.88
N THR A 918 35.33 3.48 41.59
CA THR A 918 34.89 4.74 40.97
C THR A 918 33.67 4.51 40.10
N THR A 919 32.67 5.36 40.25
CA THR A 919 31.43 5.34 39.46
C THR A 919 31.14 6.74 38.94
N TYR A 920 31.19 6.95 37.62
CA TYR A 920 30.69 8.17 36.99
C TYR A 920 29.16 8.15 36.99
N ASP A 921 28.55 9.28 37.35
CA ASP A 921 27.11 9.45 37.24
C ASP A 921 26.74 9.68 35.76
N GLN A 922 25.99 8.73 35.19
CA GLN A 922 25.58 8.74 33.78
C GLN A 922 24.07 8.97 33.62
N ALA A 923 23.42 9.58 34.61
CA ALA A 923 22.03 9.97 34.48
C ALA A 923 21.83 10.89 33.24
N GLY A 924 20.82 10.58 32.43
CA GLY A 924 20.54 11.32 31.18
C GLY A 924 21.41 10.95 29.97
N CYS A 925 22.37 10.02 30.13
CA CYS A 925 23.18 9.50 29.03
C CYS A 925 22.58 8.34 28.19
N PRO A 926 21.48 7.66 28.56
CA PRO A 926 20.92 6.62 27.70
C PRO A 926 20.53 7.19 26.34
N THR A 927 21.11 6.65 25.27
CA THR A 927 20.70 7.01 23.90
C THR A 927 19.48 6.16 23.54
N GLN A 928 18.37 6.79 23.17
CA GLN A 928 17.19 6.09 22.68
C GLN A 928 17.44 5.58 21.27
N VAL A 929 17.15 4.30 21.05
CA VAL A 929 17.35 3.62 19.77
C VAL A 929 16.19 2.67 19.49
N LEU A 930 15.96 2.40 18.21
CA LEU A 930 14.96 1.43 17.77
C LEU A 930 15.67 0.10 17.49
N ALA A 931 15.28 -0.96 18.18
CA ALA A 931 15.75 -2.32 17.93
C ALA A 931 14.77 -3.04 17.01
N ASN A 932 15.21 -3.40 15.81
CA ASN A 932 14.48 -4.25 14.88
C ASN A 932 14.92 -5.70 15.11
N VAL A 933 14.03 -6.50 15.70
CA VAL A 933 14.28 -7.91 16.06
C VAL A 933 13.61 -8.80 15.04
N VAL A 934 14.41 -9.60 14.33
CA VAL A 934 13.94 -10.66 13.44
C VAL A 934 13.98 -11.98 14.19
N THR A 935 12.85 -12.68 14.24
CA THR A 935 12.63 -13.91 15.01
C THR A 935 12.14 -14.98 14.05
N ASP A 936 12.74 -16.15 14.06
CA ASP A 936 12.21 -17.35 13.41
C ASP A 936 10.82 -17.62 14.01
N CYS A 937 9.78 -17.62 13.19
CA CYS A 937 8.42 -17.80 13.68
C CYS A 937 8.03 -19.25 13.98
N GLU A 938 8.78 -20.23 13.48
CA GLU A 938 8.58 -21.64 13.85
C GLU A 938 9.17 -21.95 15.22
N THR A 939 10.38 -21.44 15.48
CA THR A 939 11.13 -21.78 16.70
C THR A 939 11.02 -20.71 17.80
N GLY A 940 10.65 -19.48 17.45
CA GLY A 940 10.72 -18.32 18.34
C GLY A 940 12.15 -17.85 18.60
N ALA A 941 13.16 -18.36 17.88
CA ALA A 941 14.55 -17.96 18.05
C ALA A 941 14.81 -16.59 17.39
N VAL A 942 15.46 -15.68 18.09
CA VAL A 942 15.92 -14.41 17.50
C VAL A 942 17.05 -14.71 16.52
N GLU A 943 16.84 -14.42 15.25
CA GLU A 943 17.82 -14.63 14.18
C GLU A 943 18.74 -13.42 14.02
N SER A 944 18.20 -12.20 14.14
CA SER A 944 18.99 -10.98 14.07
C SER A 944 18.36 -9.84 14.85
N VAL A 945 19.21 -8.91 15.29
CA VAL A 945 18.79 -7.64 15.86
C VAL A 945 19.62 -6.54 15.21
N THR A 946 18.96 -5.57 14.60
CA THR A 946 19.59 -4.34 14.09
C THR A 946 19.09 -3.15 14.89
N TYR A 947 19.93 -2.13 15.04
CA TYR A 947 19.59 -0.92 15.77
C TYR A 947 19.66 0.28 14.85
N THR A 948 18.70 1.18 14.99
CA THR A 948 18.71 2.48 14.32
C THR A 948 18.47 3.60 15.35
N THR A 949 18.92 4.80 15.02
CA THR A 949 18.49 6.01 15.70
C THR A 949 17.00 6.29 15.43
N LEU A 950 16.40 7.25 16.15
CA LEU A 950 14.98 7.59 16.00
C LEU A 950 14.63 8.15 14.61
N ASP A 951 15.61 8.73 13.90
CA ASP A 951 15.53 9.20 12.51
C ASP A 951 15.88 8.11 11.47
N GLY A 952 16.13 6.87 11.91
CA GLY A 952 16.32 5.71 11.04
C GLY A 952 17.76 5.44 10.59
N ALA A 953 18.76 6.23 11.01
CA ALA A 953 20.16 5.95 10.68
C ALA A 953 20.68 4.70 11.41
N PRO A 954 21.56 3.87 10.80
CA PRO A 954 22.14 2.71 11.46
C PRO A 954 22.88 3.08 12.76
N TYR A 955 22.62 2.34 13.83
CA TYR A 955 23.22 2.54 15.15
C TYR A 955 23.98 1.30 15.61
N THR A 956 25.17 1.50 16.18
CA THR A 956 25.93 0.43 16.83
C THR A 956 25.89 0.64 18.35
N PRO A 957 25.25 -0.26 19.13
CA PRO A 957 25.23 -0.16 20.58
C PRO A 957 26.63 -0.08 21.18
N THR A 958 26.84 0.93 22.02
CA THR A 958 28.09 1.19 22.74
C THR A 958 28.05 0.68 24.19
N GLY A 959 26.85 0.47 24.72
CA GLY A 959 26.56 -0.02 26.05
C GLY A 959 25.71 -1.29 26.05
N THR A 960 24.95 -1.48 27.12
CA THR A 960 23.99 -2.58 27.26
C THR A 960 22.62 -2.09 26.83
N ILE A 961 21.99 -2.79 25.90
CA ILE A 961 20.61 -2.49 25.51
C ILE A 961 19.66 -2.86 26.66
N GLY A 962 18.86 -1.91 27.09
CA GLY A 962 17.83 -2.09 28.13
C GLY A 962 16.56 -1.29 27.82
N GLN A 963 15.51 -1.48 28.63
CA GLN A 963 14.34 -0.61 28.55
C GLN A 963 14.72 0.81 28.98
N CYS A 964 14.17 1.80 28.27
CA CYS A 964 14.33 3.19 28.67
C CYS A 964 13.63 3.42 30.00
N GLU A 965 14.41 3.77 31.03
CA GLU A 965 13.83 4.32 32.26
C GLU A 965 13.27 5.71 31.94
N THR A 966 12.02 5.95 32.29
CA THR A 966 11.41 7.27 32.20
C THR A 966 12.18 8.23 33.11
N ALA A 967 13.03 9.06 32.50
CA ALA A 967 13.85 10.02 33.21
C ALA A 967 12.96 11.12 33.82
N GLY A 968 12.53 10.90 35.05
CA GLY A 968 11.87 11.88 35.90
C GLY A 968 10.52 11.43 36.43
N GLY A 969 10.44 11.20 37.74
CA GLY A 969 9.19 11.24 38.52
C GLY A 969 8.57 12.65 38.60
N GLY A 970 8.80 13.50 37.60
CA GLY A 970 8.04 14.71 37.37
C GLY A 970 6.78 14.30 36.62
N SER A 971 5.64 14.44 37.30
CA SER A 971 4.29 14.43 36.72
C SER A 971 4.27 15.34 35.49
N CYS A 972 4.60 14.80 34.33
CA CYS A 972 4.39 15.49 33.07
C CYS A 972 2.90 15.34 32.77
N CYS A 973 2.27 16.50 32.65
CA CYS A 973 0.84 16.79 32.78
C CYS A 973 0.41 16.90 34.25
N PRO A 974 -0.31 17.98 34.68
CA PRO A 974 -1.27 17.78 35.77
C PRO A 974 -2.10 16.56 35.37
N GLU A 975 -2.34 15.64 36.31
CA GLU A 975 -3.22 14.48 36.14
C GLU A 975 -4.24 14.79 35.06
N GLN A 976 -4.00 14.25 33.86
CA GLN A 976 -4.88 14.55 32.75
C GLN A 976 -6.23 14.06 33.25
N PRO A 977 -7.27 14.91 33.33
CA PRO A 977 -8.58 14.45 33.76
C PRO A 977 -8.88 13.23 32.90
N CYS A 978 -9.09 12.09 33.56
CA CYS A 978 -9.20 10.79 32.91
C CYS A 978 -9.96 10.96 31.59
N PRO A 979 -9.35 10.71 30.42
CA PRO A 979 -10.11 10.75 29.18
C PRO A 979 -11.29 9.81 29.38
N ALA A 980 -12.51 10.34 29.20
CA ALA A 980 -13.75 9.62 29.41
C ALA A 980 -13.62 8.23 28.79
N GLN A 981 -13.71 7.18 29.59
CA GLN A 981 -13.52 5.83 29.03
C GLN A 981 -14.70 5.46 28.13
N ASN A 982 -15.86 6.06 28.39
CA ASN A 982 -17.07 5.97 27.58
C ASN A 982 -17.85 7.29 27.73
N VAL A 983 -18.56 7.68 26.66
CA VAL A 983 -19.53 8.78 26.66
C VAL A 983 -20.93 8.18 26.49
N LEU A 984 -21.86 8.60 27.36
CA LEU A 984 -23.26 8.20 27.35
C LEU A 984 -24.13 9.40 26.99
N GLU A 985 -25.15 9.19 26.15
CA GLU A 985 -26.14 10.21 25.82
C GLU A 985 -27.39 10.01 26.66
N VAL A 986 -27.85 11.06 27.35
CA VAL A 986 -29.08 11.03 28.14
C VAL A 986 -30.04 12.12 27.68
N CYS A 987 -31.23 11.74 27.22
CA CYS A 987 -32.29 12.68 26.91
C CYS A 987 -32.81 13.34 28.19
N ARG A 988 -32.86 14.67 28.20
CA ARG A 988 -33.34 15.51 29.30
C ARG A 988 -34.35 16.51 28.77
N CYS A 989 -35.14 17.08 29.69
CA CYS A 989 -36.10 18.11 29.37
C CYS A 989 -35.86 19.37 30.20
N ASP A 990 -36.17 20.50 29.61
CA ASP A 990 -36.03 21.83 30.17
C ASP A 990 -37.40 22.52 30.16
N ASP A 991 -37.71 23.22 31.25
CA ASP A 991 -38.89 24.07 31.40
C ASP A 991 -38.47 25.52 31.20
N THR A 992 -38.31 25.90 29.94
CA THR A 992 -37.81 27.24 29.56
C THR A 992 -38.79 28.36 29.92
N THR A 993 -40.05 28.04 30.19
CA THR A 993 -41.10 28.99 30.61
C THR A 993 -41.30 29.10 32.11
N GLY A 994 -40.74 28.17 32.90
CA GLY A 994 -40.79 28.14 34.37
C GLY A 994 -42.17 27.80 34.93
N ASP A 995 -43.02 27.10 34.18
CA ASP A 995 -44.38 26.75 34.57
C ASP A 995 -44.51 25.39 35.27
N GLY A 996 -43.40 24.65 35.37
CA GLY A 996 -43.28 23.31 35.93
C GLY A 996 -43.43 22.19 34.90
N SER A 997 -43.63 22.49 33.62
CA SER A 997 -43.81 21.53 32.54
C SER A 997 -42.63 21.54 31.57
N PRO A 998 -42.15 20.37 31.09
CA PRO A 998 -41.10 20.33 30.08
C PRO A 998 -41.60 20.93 28.76
N ASP A 999 -40.87 21.89 28.18
CA ASP A 999 -41.20 22.51 26.90
C ASP A 999 -40.05 22.47 25.86
N LYS A 1000 -38.84 22.07 26.27
CA LYS A 1000 -37.70 21.86 25.36
C LYS A 1000 -36.87 20.63 25.73
N GLU A 1001 -36.59 19.77 24.75
CA GLU A 1001 -35.71 18.61 24.92
C GLU A 1001 -34.24 19.00 24.65
N TYR A 1002 -33.32 18.33 25.33
CA TYR A 1002 -31.88 18.44 25.13
C TYR A 1002 -31.18 17.11 25.46
N ILE A 1003 -30.00 16.89 24.89
CA ILE A 1003 -29.13 15.75 25.24
C ILE A 1003 -28.09 16.21 26.25
N GLU A 1004 -27.91 15.44 27.32
CA GLU A 1004 -26.78 15.56 28.23
C GLU A 1004 -25.78 14.44 27.93
N LEU A 1005 -24.54 14.81 27.59
CA LEU A 1005 -23.44 13.86 27.43
C LEU A 1005 -22.79 13.63 28.81
N LEU A 1006 -22.73 12.37 29.24
CA LEU A 1006 -22.11 11.95 30.49
C LEU A 1006 -20.86 11.12 30.19
N ALA A 1007 -19.71 11.52 30.72
CA ALA A 1007 -18.51 10.69 30.75
C ALA A 1007 -18.53 9.75 31.95
N VAL A 1008 -18.03 8.53 31.77
CA VAL A 1008 -17.69 7.62 32.88
C VAL A 1008 -16.24 7.90 33.30
N ASP A 1009 -16.03 8.33 34.54
CA ASP A 1009 -14.69 8.52 35.10
C ASP A 1009 -14.01 7.19 35.49
N CYS A 1010 -12.75 7.27 35.91
CA CYS A 1010 -11.93 6.11 36.28
C CYS A 1010 -12.46 5.33 37.50
N GLU A 1011 -13.31 5.95 38.31
CA GLU A 1011 -13.98 5.36 39.47
C GLU A 1011 -15.38 4.82 39.13
N GLY A 1012 -15.84 5.02 37.90
CA GLY A 1012 -17.16 4.61 37.40
C GLY A 1012 -18.27 5.61 37.70
N ASN A 1013 -17.97 6.84 38.10
CA ASN A 1013 -18.98 7.89 38.27
C ASN A 1013 -19.32 8.56 36.94
N LEU A 1014 -20.57 8.99 36.81
CA LEU A 1014 -21.05 9.75 35.66
C LEU A 1014 -20.81 11.25 35.89
N VAL A 1015 -20.09 11.88 34.97
CA VAL A 1015 -19.80 13.32 34.99
C VAL A 1015 -20.33 13.94 33.71
N SER A 1016 -21.17 14.96 33.84
CA SER A 1016 -21.68 15.71 32.68
C SER A 1016 -20.53 16.47 32.00
N ILE A 1017 -20.34 16.21 30.70
CA ILE A 1017 -19.30 16.85 29.88
C ILE A 1017 -19.88 17.90 28.93
N GLY A 1018 -21.21 17.97 28.82
CA GLY A 1018 -21.90 19.02 28.06
C GLY A 1018 -23.37 18.68 27.85
N THR A 1019 -24.15 19.70 27.55
CA THR A 1019 -25.54 19.58 27.15
C THR A 1019 -25.71 20.20 25.77
N TYR A 1020 -26.51 19.59 24.91
CA TYR A 1020 -26.62 19.91 23.49
C TYR A 1020 -28.08 19.87 23.03
N SER A 1021 -28.38 20.48 21.90
CA SER A 1021 -29.65 20.27 21.21
C SER A 1021 -29.87 18.78 20.90
N PRO A 1022 -31.12 18.32 20.69
CA PRO A 1022 -31.43 16.91 20.43
C PRO A 1022 -30.67 16.26 19.27
N ASP A 1023 -30.19 17.06 18.31
CA ASP A 1023 -29.42 16.67 17.13
C ASP A 1023 -27.90 16.87 17.30
N LEU A 1024 -27.44 17.20 18.51
CA LEU A 1024 -26.05 17.51 18.86
C LEU A 1024 -25.43 18.68 18.06
N SER A 1025 -26.21 19.44 17.29
CA SER A 1025 -25.69 20.47 16.38
C SER A 1025 -25.21 21.74 17.09
N ALA A 1026 -25.66 21.99 18.32
CA ALA A 1026 -25.21 23.13 19.11
C ALA A 1026 -25.23 22.84 20.62
N PRO A 1027 -24.31 23.45 21.41
CA PRO A 1027 -24.41 23.45 22.86
C PRO A 1027 -25.73 24.06 23.34
N TYR A 1028 -26.37 23.40 24.28
CA TYR A 1028 -27.58 23.86 24.95
C TYR A 1028 -27.27 24.23 26.40
N THR A 1029 -27.93 25.23 26.96
CA THR A 1029 -27.81 25.58 28.39
C THR A 1029 -29.20 25.53 29.01
N PRO A 1030 -29.50 24.52 29.83
CA PRO A 1030 -30.82 24.36 30.43
C PRO A 1030 -31.17 25.53 31.37
N VAL A 1031 -32.39 26.05 31.28
CA VAL A 1031 -32.91 27.17 32.07
C VAL A 1031 -33.53 26.68 33.39
N ALA A 1032 -34.31 25.61 33.34
CA ALA A 1032 -34.89 24.91 34.47
C ALA A 1032 -35.08 23.41 34.13
N PRO A 1033 -34.03 22.57 34.31
CA PRO A 1033 -34.11 21.13 34.07
C PRO A 1033 -35.27 20.48 34.82
N VAL A 1034 -36.13 19.75 34.11
CA VAL A 1034 -37.24 18.99 34.68
C VAL A 1034 -37.21 17.55 34.13
N PRO A 1035 -37.73 16.55 34.88
CA PRO A 1035 -37.93 15.22 34.33
C PRO A 1035 -38.86 15.29 33.12
N CYS A 1036 -38.48 14.65 32.02
CA CYS A 1036 -39.40 14.43 30.91
C CYS A 1036 -40.61 13.64 31.41
N GLU A 1037 -41.83 14.09 31.11
CA GLU A 1037 -43.02 13.35 31.53
C GLU A 1037 -43.01 11.97 30.84
N ALA A 1038 -42.93 10.92 31.68
CA ALA A 1038 -42.62 9.56 31.29
C ALA A 1038 -43.65 8.96 30.31
N GLY A 1039 -43.32 9.01 29.02
CA GLY A 1039 -43.91 8.19 27.97
C GLY A 1039 -43.05 6.96 27.67
N GLY A 1040 -42.78 6.13 28.69
CA GLY A 1040 -41.99 4.91 28.58
C GLY A 1040 -40.75 4.96 29.46
N ASP A 1041 -40.65 4.05 30.42
CA ASP A 1041 -39.42 3.87 31.22
C ASP A 1041 -38.27 3.59 30.24
N ALA A 1042 -37.31 4.51 30.14
CA ALA A 1042 -36.11 4.28 29.35
C ALA A 1042 -35.45 3.00 29.85
N GLU A 1043 -35.14 2.10 28.92
CA GLU A 1043 -34.45 0.86 29.24
C GLU A 1043 -33.12 1.22 29.93
N PRO A 1044 -32.79 0.62 31.09
CA PRO A 1044 -31.61 1.02 31.83
C PRO A 1044 -30.36 0.73 30.99
N ALA A 1045 -29.44 1.68 30.92
CA ALA A 1045 -28.18 1.51 30.20
C ALA A 1045 -27.45 0.25 30.72
N LEU A 1046 -27.11 -0.65 29.82
CA LEU A 1046 -26.35 -1.86 30.11
C LEU A 1046 -24.91 -1.64 29.65
N GLY A 1047 -23.96 -1.87 30.55
CA GLY A 1047 -22.54 -1.86 30.26
C GLY A 1047 -21.95 -3.27 30.35
N VAL A 1048 -20.72 -3.44 29.85
CA VAL A 1048 -19.97 -4.69 29.99
C VAL A 1048 -18.70 -4.44 30.80
N GLN A 1049 -18.45 -5.27 31.81
CA GLN A 1049 -17.23 -5.23 32.61
C GLN A 1049 -16.41 -6.51 32.39
N ALA A 1050 -15.15 -6.34 31.99
CA ALA A 1050 -14.20 -7.46 31.87
C ALA A 1050 -13.58 -7.84 33.23
N GLY A 1051 -13.32 -9.12 33.42
CA GLY A 1051 -12.66 -9.69 34.60
C GLY A 1051 -11.66 -10.77 34.21
N ARG A 1052 -10.64 -10.96 35.05
CA ARG A 1052 -9.62 -12.00 34.90
C ARG A 1052 -9.30 -12.62 36.25
N VAL A 1053 -9.23 -13.95 36.30
CA VAL A 1053 -8.81 -14.71 37.47
C VAL A 1053 -7.77 -15.73 37.05
N GLN A 1054 -6.66 -15.78 37.78
CA GLN A 1054 -5.65 -16.83 37.64
C GLN A 1054 -5.86 -17.86 38.75
N LEU A 1055 -6.00 -19.12 38.38
CA LEU A 1055 -6.22 -20.24 39.29
C LEU A 1055 -4.89 -20.95 39.55
N ALA A 1056 -4.49 -21.02 40.83
CA ALA A 1056 -3.40 -21.88 41.25
C ALA A 1056 -3.88 -23.34 41.37
N VAL A 1057 -2.94 -24.28 41.44
CA VAL A 1057 -3.24 -25.71 41.56
C VAL A 1057 -4.18 -25.98 42.74
N GLY A 1058 -5.35 -26.57 42.45
CA GLY A 1058 -6.40 -26.88 43.41
C GLY A 1058 -7.47 -25.79 43.58
N ASP A 1059 -7.26 -24.58 43.03
CA ASP A 1059 -8.27 -23.52 43.03
C ASP A 1059 -9.33 -23.75 41.97
N SER A 1060 -10.51 -23.19 42.20
CA SER A 1060 -11.64 -23.24 41.27
C SER A 1060 -12.34 -21.90 41.11
N TRP A 1061 -12.85 -21.66 39.90
CA TRP A 1061 -13.74 -20.56 39.55
C TRP A 1061 -15.09 -21.11 39.11
N SER A 1062 -16.19 -20.43 39.44
CA SER A 1062 -17.54 -20.84 39.04
C SER A 1062 -18.29 -19.68 38.39
N ALA A 1063 -18.96 -19.95 37.27
CA ALA A 1063 -19.83 -18.96 36.62
C ALA A 1063 -20.93 -18.46 37.57
N ALA A 1064 -21.37 -19.29 38.53
CA ALA A 1064 -22.39 -18.93 39.49
C ALA A 1064 -21.99 -17.79 40.45
N THR A 1065 -20.70 -17.51 40.61
CA THR A 1065 -20.22 -16.38 41.43
C THR A 1065 -20.16 -15.07 40.66
N THR A 1066 -20.40 -15.09 39.34
CA THR A 1066 -20.33 -13.90 38.47
C THR A 1066 -21.74 -13.56 37.97
N ALA A 1067 -22.37 -12.56 38.59
CA ALA A 1067 -23.69 -12.09 38.15
C ALA A 1067 -23.62 -11.56 36.72
N ARG A 1068 -24.66 -11.85 35.92
CA ARG A 1068 -24.83 -11.37 34.54
C ARG A 1068 -23.67 -11.68 33.59
N LEU A 1069 -23.04 -12.84 33.76
CA LEU A 1069 -21.97 -13.32 32.90
C LEU A 1069 -22.39 -13.36 31.41
N GLN A 1070 -21.56 -12.79 30.53
CA GLN A 1070 -21.78 -12.63 29.08
C GLN A 1070 -20.81 -13.47 28.25
N SER A 1071 -19.55 -13.56 28.68
CA SER A 1071 -18.56 -14.45 28.07
C SER A 1071 -17.57 -14.98 29.09
N VAL A 1072 -16.98 -16.14 28.80
CA VAL A 1072 -15.88 -16.75 29.56
C VAL A 1072 -14.90 -17.39 28.58
N THR A 1073 -13.62 -17.09 28.71
CA THR A 1073 -12.52 -17.77 28.03
C THR A 1073 -11.59 -18.36 29.07
N VAL A 1074 -11.20 -19.61 28.88
CA VAL A 1074 -10.34 -20.36 29.80
C VAL A 1074 -9.14 -20.90 29.06
N THR A 1075 -7.94 -20.62 29.56
CA THR A 1075 -6.67 -21.07 28.97
C THR A 1075 -5.82 -21.80 30.01
N ALA A 1076 -5.36 -23.00 29.68
CA ALA A 1076 -4.44 -23.78 30.51
C ALA A 1076 -2.99 -23.55 30.06
N HIS A 1077 -2.15 -22.94 30.90
CA HIS A 1077 -0.80 -22.51 30.49
C HIS A 1077 0.29 -23.55 30.78
N THR A 1078 0.33 -24.08 32.00
CA THR A 1078 1.45 -24.91 32.48
C THR A 1078 1.03 -26.28 33.01
N GLY A 1079 -0.23 -26.66 32.79
CA GLY A 1079 -0.75 -27.99 33.07
C GLY A 1079 -2.29 -28.03 32.92
N PRO A 1080 -2.90 -29.22 32.99
CA PRO A 1080 -4.33 -29.40 32.73
C PRO A 1080 -5.25 -28.71 33.76
N GLY A 1081 -6.38 -28.21 33.27
CA GLY A 1081 -7.56 -27.85 34.05
C GLY A 1081 -8.67 -28.88 33.92
N GLN A 1082 -9.70 -28.76 34.76
CA GLN A 1082 -10.98 -29.45 34.59
C GLN A 1082 -12.08 -28.41 34.36
N ILE A 1083 -12.89 -28.65 33.34
CA ILE A 1083 -14.10 -27.88 33.03
C ILE A 1083 -15.27 -28.78 33.41
N THR A 1084 -16.11 -28.36 34.34
CA THR A 1084 -17.38 -29.03 34.63
C THR A 1084 -18.51 -28.18 34.08
N THR A 1085 -19.35 -28.79 33.26
CA THR A 1085 -20.60 -28.22 32.71
C THR A 1085 -21.79 -29.11 33.10
N SER A 1086 -22.99 -28.80 32.61
CA SER A 1086 -24.15 -29.69 32.76
C SER A 1086 -23.95 -31.08 32.14
N ASP A 1087 -23.08 -31.18 31.14
CA ASP A 1087 -22.83 -32.41 30.38
C ASP A 1087 -21.77 -33.31 31.04
N GLY A 1088 -21.15 -32.83 32.13
CA GLY A 1088 -20.14 -33.54 32.90
C GLY A 1088 -18.82 -32.78 32.99
N THR A 1089 -17.78 -33.48 33.44
CA THR A 1089 -16.44 -32.92 33.61
C THR A 1089 -15.51 -33.36 32.48
N SER A 1090 -14.93 -32.40 31.77
CA SER A 1090 -13.88 -32.59 30.76
C SER A 1090 -12.53 -32.05 31.25
N THR A 1091 -11.45 -32.53 30.66
CA THR A 1091 -10.10 -32.03 30.91
C THR A 1091 -9.76 -30.97 29.86
N LEU A 1092 -9.26 -29.82 30.31
CA LEU A 1092 -8.63 -28.80 29.48
C LEU A 1092 -7.12 -29.06 29.49
N PHE A 1093 -6.53 -29.45 28.37
CA PHE A 1093 -5.11 -29.77 28.30
C PHE A 1093 -4.23 -28.51 28.22
N GLN A 1094 -2.95 -28.65 28.55
CA GLN A 1094 -2.00 -27.55 28.45
C GLN A 1094 -1.93 -27.03 27.01
N GLY A 1095 -2.03 -25.71 26.84
CA GLY A 1095 -2.07 -25.01 25.56
C GLY A 1095 -3.48 -24.85 24.99
N GLU A 1096 -4.48 -25.54 25.52
CA GLU A 1096 -5.86 -25.40 25.05
C GLU A 1096 -6.53 -24.14 25.61
N THR A 1097 -7.40 -23.56 24.78
CA THR A 1097 -8.29 -22.46 25.14
C THR A 1097 -9.71 -22.79 24.74
N VAL A 1098 -10.67 -22.54 25.62
CA VAL A 1098 -12.11 -22.75 25.36
C VAL A 1098 -12.88 -21.50 25.73
N THR A 1099 -13.81 -21.08 24.87
CA THR A 1099 -14.64 -19.88 25.05
C THR A 1099 -16.12 -20.22 25.00
N TRP A 1100 -16.89 -19.56 25.85
CA TRP A 1100 -18.36 -19.49 25.79
C TRP A 1100 -18.79 -18.02 25.76
N SER A 1101 -19.75 -17.66 24.93
CA SER A 1101 -20.34 -16.32 24.87
C SER A 1101 -21.83 -16.38 24.53
N THR A 1102 -22.58 -15.37 24.98
CA THR A 1102 -23.93 -15.06 24.46
C THR A 1102 -23.78 -14.07 23.30
N ASN A 1103 -24.52 -14.26 22.19
CA ASN A 1103 -24.23 -13.58 20.93
C ASN A 1103 -25.10 -12.33 20.68
N LYS A 1104 -26.14 -12.06 21.49
CA LYS A 1104 -27.03 -10.90 21.31
C LYS A 1104 -27.41 -10.21 22.61
N GLU A 1105 -27.62 -8.89 22.53
CA GLU A 1105 -28.37 -8.15 23.55
C GLU A 1105 -29.78 -8.76 23.68
N GLY A 1106 -30.10 -9.27 24.88
CA GLY A 1106 -31.35 -9.98 25.17
C GLY A 1106 -31.24 -11.51 25.24
N ASP A 1107 -30.10 -12.11 24.84
CA ASP A 1107 -29.88 -13.53 25.07
C ASP A 1107 -29.85 -13.86 26.56
N ALA A 1108 -30.37 -15.04 26.93
CA ALA A 1108 -30.30 -15.52 28.30
C ALA A 1108 -28.83 -15.58 28.74
N LEU A 1109 -28.52 -14.94 29.87
CA LEU A 1109 -27.21 -14.93 30.52
C LEU A 1109 -26.54 -16.30 30.47
N LEU A 1110 -25.20 -16.34 30.46
CA LEU A 1110 -24.46 -17.58 30.59
C LEU A 1110 -24.75 -18.22 31.96
N THR A 1111 -25.78 -19.06 31.99
CA THR A 1111 -26.28 -19.74 33.18
C THR A 1111 -26.02 -21.23 33.06
N GLY A 1112 -25.32 -21.79 34.03
CA GLY A 1112 -25.10 -23.22 34.12
C GLY A 1112 -24.16 -23.56 35.28
N PRO A 1113 -24.03 -24.84 35.64
CA PRO A 1113 -22.95 -25.29 36.49
C PRO A 1113 -21.65 -25.29 35.67
N LEU A 1114 -21.13 -24.12 35.28
CA LEU A 1114 -19.80 -23.97 34.69
C LEU A 1114 -18.80 -23.74 35.82
N THR A 1115 -17.90 -24.70 36.04
CA THR A 1115 -16.84 -24.61 37.06
C THR A 1115 -15.51 -25.01 36.44
N ILE A 1116 -14.48 -24.19 36.65
CA ILE A 1116 -13.12 -24.37 36.16
C ILE A 1116 -12.22 -24.64 37.35
N THR A 1117 -11.44 -25.73 37.32
CA THR A 1117 -10.48 -26.06 38.39
C THR A 1117 -9.11 -26.31 37.80
N ALA A 1118 -8.05 -25.70 38.36
CA ALA A 1118 -6.69 -26.01 37.93
C ALA A 1118 -6.22 -27.33 38.58
N VAL A 1119 -5.92 -28.36 37.78
CA VAL A 1119 -5.53 -29.68 38.30
C VAL A 1119 -4.03 -29.74 38.56
N SER A 1120 -3.23 -29.32 37.58
CA SER A 1120 -1.80 -29.08 37.72
C SER A 1120 -1.43 -27.89 36.84
N GLY A 1121 -0.46 -27.08 37.28
CA GLY A 1121 -0.12 -25.84 36.59
C GLY A 1121 -1.12 -24.70 36.81
N ILE A 1122 -1.02 -23.69 35.94
CA ILE A 1122 -1.78 -22.44 36.00
C ILE A 1122 -2.87 -22.45 34.93
N VAL A 1123 -4.11 -22.14 35.33
CA VAL A 1123 -5.24 -21.90 34.42
C VAL A 1123 -5.70 -20.46 34.59
N THR A 1124 -5.88 -19.73 33.50
CA THR A 1124 -6.46 -18.39 33.49
C THR A 1124 -7.91 -18.45 33.04
N VAL A 1125 -8.80 -17.74 33.73
CA VAL A 1125 -10.18 -17.50 33.32
C VAL A 1125 -10.34 -16.00 33.07
N THR A 1126 -10.62 -15.61 31.83
CA THR A 1126 -11.08 -14.27 31.48
C THR A 1126 -12.58 -14.30 31.23
N TYR A 1127 -13.30 -13.27 31.61
CA TYR A 1127 -14.75 -13.24 31.44
C TYR A 1127 -15.26 -11.81 31.29
N THR A 1128 -16.48 -11.66 30.75
CA THR A 1128 -17.21 -10.40 30.74
C THR A 1128 -18.54 -10.56 31.47
N ARG A 1129 -18.99 -9.53 32.16
CA ARG A 1129 -20.30 -9.48 32.81
C ARG A 1129 -21.06 -8.22 32.44
N GLY A 1130 -22.36 -8.35 32.21
CA GLY A 1130 -23.25 -7.21 32.07
C GLY A 1130 -23.41 -6.50 33.41
N VAL A 1131 -23.31 -5.17 33.41
CA VAL A 1131 -23.61 -4.31 34.54
C VAL A 1131 -24.75 -3.37 34.14
N THR A 1132 -25.60 -3.00 35.09
CA THR A 1132 -26.53 -1.88 34.88
C THR A 1132 -25.76 -0.62 35.24
N LEU A 1133 -25.66 0.32 34.31
CA LEU A 1133 -24.97 1.59 34.49
C LEU A 1133 -25.87 2.61 35.19
#